data_AF-A0A955HYK5-F1
#
_entry.id   AF-A0A955HYK5-F1
#
_cell.length_a   1.000
_cell.length_b   1.000
_cell.length_c   1.000
_cell.angle_alpha   90.00
_cell.angle_beta   90.00
_cell.angle_gamma   90.00
#
_symmetry.space_group_name_H-M   'P 1'
#
loop_
_entity.id
_entity.type
_entity.pdbx_description
1 polymer ?
#
loop_
_entity_poly.entity_id
_entity_poly.type
_entity_poly.pdbx_seq_one_letter_code
_entity_poly.pdbx_strand_id
1 'polypeptide(L)'
;SSLSEILNDSVKKDRITILGEGLDLHYVIHADDLVYGILKLTFSQDTLGEVISLANPKPLTTLSIAYKLLELNTNATNIVFKEDEKDKFLMQSQYTPAPNAEKYGWVQKVTLEKALIEVIESIYRVSKKKWSKNPSENIKPIQPEAREAELKKKKESTQVVKTDFGKAIDKIFSPFKKIGSYLKISTGKEKFNISWRNFGVFLILLSVLSVASYFLFTPAASLGYNGYKIYSLSKEAYSNTRKFNLDKAHSQLSEIETRVGNIENSLQRLQWVFDITQKEELYQNLSKMVFAGKYAAKGANDMSVALIPLAQYIDQFEPAISFDSKTPTTTREYREYLEQLRSNRSQLDKASYNLSLASNIVEEIDTNSFPKKIKPFVNDIKKENLSVQELLDPIKGTVTFLPELLGVDERQRYLILLQNPSELRSTGGWLSSYAVIGIEGGQIRQLDVDDIYNIDGQLSVEEKTFAAPISMQSALGISNWSMSLSNWSPNFDKASKDAEFFVKEAGKASSIDGAIALDVSVIQDLLDRWGGISVPGENELVTRDNLYNKIFEIHREFTPGSTQKTTFIANLANEVIKKALSDKKEYSTILKSLYKGLEEKHVLISLDNKNANKYFNDNKWTGQVGEEFESAPFAVEWNWGANKSNLFLERNVNLRVEILSEDEIRYTYSLDIKNNAETDIYPEGDYINRARVYLPEQAQISSITGMLDNQYDTYLEDGFKVVSGWFNVPIRSANSLNVSYTSTKTSSGAF
;
A
#
# COMPACT_ATOMS: atom_id res chain seq x y z
N SER A 1 28.62 14.72 15.82
CA SER A 1 29.75 13.99 16.45
C SER A 1 29.53 12.49 16.35
N SER A 2 30.57 11.66 16.28
CA SER A 2 30.35 10.20 16.38
C SER A 2 30.04 9.79 17.83
N LEU A 3 29.20 8.77 18.01
CA LEU A 3 28.87 8.21 19.34
C LEU A 3 30.14 7.87 20.15
N SER A 4 31.19 7.40 19.46
CA SER A 4 32.49 7.07 20.04
C SER A 4 33.25 8.27 20.61
N GLU A 5 33.08 9.47 20.02
CA GLU A 5 33.72 10.70 20.50
C GLU A 5 33.08 11.18 21.79
N ILE A 6 31.76 11.12 21.88
CA ILE A 6 30.99 11.55 23.05
C ILE A 6 31.28 10.62 24.25
N LEU A 7 31.33 9.31 23.98
CA LEU A 7 31.75 8.32 24.98
C LEU A 7 33.18 8.56 25.47
N ASN A 8 34.12 8.84 24.56
CA ASN A 8 35.49 9.17 24.93
C ASN A 8 35.59 10.49 25.71
N ASP A 9 34.88 11.52 25.28
CA ASP A 9 34.86 12.83 25.92
C ASP A 9 34.35 12.72 27.36
N SER A 10 33.27 11.94 27.58
CA SER A 10 32.71 11.71 28.92
C SER A 10 33.74 11.17 29.92
N VAL A 11 34.66 10.32 29.47
CA VAL A 11 35.67 9.69 30.34
C VAL A 11 37.00 10.44 30.34
N LYS A 12 37.40 11.07 29.24
CA LYS A 12 38.74 11.65 29.07
C LYS A 12 38.80 13.15 29.31
N LYS A 13 37.68 13.87 29.17
CA LYS A 13 37.60 15.34 29.28
C LYS A 13 36.70 15.76 30.45
N ASP A 14 36.74 17.05 30.78
CA ASP A 14 35.86 17.72 31.74
C ASP A 14 34.47 18.05 31.14
N ARG A 15 34.32 17.87 29.82
CA ARG A 15 33.14 18.25 29.03
C ARG A 15 32.88 17.27 27.89
N ILE A 16 31.61 17.11 27.53
CA ILE A 16 31.18 16.38 26.34
C ILE A 16 30.98 17.36 25.19
N THR A 17 31.68 17.16 24.06
CA THR A 17 31.52 18.03 22.88
C THR A 17 30.50 17.45 21.91
N ILE A 18 29.41 18.18 21.67
CA ILE A 18 28.41 17.85 20.64
C ILE A 18 28.59 18.82 19.46
N LEU A 19 28.77 18.28 18.26
CA LEU A 19 28.69 19.05 17.02
C LEU A 19 27.21 19.22 16.64
N GLY A 20 26.80 20.42 16.26
CA GLY A 20 25.40 20.75 15.95
C GLY A 20 24.50 20.83 17.20
N GLU A 21 23.19 20.66 17.02
CA GLU A 21 22.18 20.74 18.10
C GLU A 21 22.05 19.43 18.92
N GLY A 22 22.71 18.35 18.49
CA GLY A 22 22.64 17.04 19.16
C GLY A 22 21.33 16.27 18.95
N LEU A 23 20.59 16.60 17.90
CA LEU A 23 19.32 15.95 17.52
C LEU A 23 19.50 14.69 16.66
N ASP A 24 20.73 14.27 16.37
CA ASP A 24 20.96 13.05 15.58
C ASP A 24 20.43 11.82 16.31
N LEU A 25 19.73 10.96 15.57
CA LEU A 25 19.13 9.74 16.10
C LEU A 25 20.10 8.57 16.00
N HIS A 26 20.24 7.82 17.10
CA HIS A 26 21.05 6.62 17.21
C HIS A 26 20.16 5.43 17.56
N TYR A 27 20.21 4.40 16.72
CA TYR A 27 19.66 3.08 17.01
C TYR A 27 20.78 2.22 17.59
N VAL A 28 20.79 2.06 18.92
CA VAL A 28 21.85 1.33 19.63
C VAL A 28 21.39 -0.04 20.05
N ILE A 29 22.31 -1.01 20.02
CA ILE A 29 22.08 -2.38 20.46
C ILE A 29 23.30 -2.86 21.24
N HIS A 30 23.06 -3.62 22.30
CA HIS A 30 24.13 -4.27 23.05
C HIS A 30 24.63 -5.52 22.31
N ALA A 31 25.94 -5.83 22.42
CA ALA A 31 26.55 -6.94 21.70
C ALA A 31 25.89 -8.30 22.01
N ASP A 32 25.54 -8.57 23.27
CA ASP A 32 24.87 -9.83 23.65
C ASP A 32 23.47 -9.97 23.04
N ASP A 33 22.69 -8.88 23.03
CA ASP A 33 21.35 -8.85 22.45
C ASP A 33 21.41 -8.97 20.92
N LEU A 34 22.44 -8.40 20.30
CA LEU A 34 22.74 -8.54 18.87
C LEU A 34 23.06 -10.00 18.52
N VAL A 35 23.96 -10.64 19.26
CA VAL A 35 24.33 -12.05 19.04
C VAL A 35 23.11 -12.97 19.20
N TYR A 36 22.33 -12.77 20.27
CA TYR A 36 21.10 -13.53 20.49
C TYR A 36 20.09 -13.32 19.36
N GLY A 37 19.92 -12.08 18.90
CA GLY A 37 19.02 -11.75 17.79
C GLY A 37 19.42 -12.39 16.48
N ILE A 38 20.71 -12.33 16.12
CA ILE A 38 21.23 -13.00 14.91
C ILE A 38 20.92 -14.49 14.98
N LEU A 39 21.23 -15.16 16.10
CA LEU A 39 20.96 -16.59 16.26
C LEU A 39 19.47 -16.91 16.14
N LYS A 40 18.61 -16.17 16.86
CA LYS A 40 17.16 -16.39 16.82
C LYS A 40 16.58 -16.21 15.42
N LEU A 41 16.93 -15.12 14.76
CA LEU A 41 16.39 -14.78 13.44
C LEU A 41 16.92 -15.71 12.34
N THR A 42 18.15 -16.22 12.47
CA THR A 42 18.73 -17.14 11.47
C THR A 42 17.98 -18.47 11.39
N PHE A 43 17.42 -18.95 12.50
CA PHE A 43 16.76 -20.26 12.58
C PHE A 43 15.23 -20.20 12.57
N SER A 44 14.64 -19.02 12.35
CA SER A 44 13.19 -18.87 12.25
C SER A 44 12.73 -19.11 10.81
N GLN A 45 11.60 -19.79 10.62
CA GLN A 45 11.03 -20.00 9.27
C GLN A 45 10.45 -18.70 8.71
N ASP A 46 9.87 -17.87 9.59
CA ASP A 46 9.20 -16.61 9.22
C ASP A 46 10.16 -15.49 8.80
N THR A 47 11.48 -15.72 8.85
CA THR A 47 12.53 -14.71 8.57
C THR A 47 13.25 -14.97 7.23
N LEU A 48 12.87 -16.02 6.49
CA LEU A 48 13.52 -16.39 5.23
C LEU A 48 13.28 -15.32 4.15
N GLY A 49 14.36 -14.75 3.62
CA GLY A 49 14.29 -13.72 2.57
C GLY A 49 13.93 -12.31 3.07
N GLU A 50 13.69 -12.14 4.37
CA GLU A 50 13.35 -10.87 4.98
C GLU A 50 14.61 -10.06 5.33
N VAL A 51 14.56 -8.74 5.15
CA VAL A 51 15.54 -7.82 5.75
C VAL A 51 14.96 -7.39 7.09
N ILE A 52 15.69 -7.60 8.19
CA ILE A 52 15.18 -7.41 9.54
C ILE A 52 16.07 -6.40 10.26
N SER A 53 15.49 -5.38 10.89
CA SER A 53 16.27 -4.49 11.74
C SER A 53 16.45 -5.09 13.12
N LEU A 54 17.71 -5.22 13.52
CA LEU A 54 18.10 -5.75 14.82
C LEU A 54 18.72 -4.63 15.66
N ALA A 55 17.85 -3.80 16.24
CA ALA A 55 18.20 -2.71 17.15
C ALA A 55 17.01 -2.33 18.03
N ASN A 56 17.22 -1.47 19.03
CA ASN A 56 16.13 -0.87 19.79
C ASN A 56 15.18 -0.11 18.85
N PRO A 57 13.85 -0.33 18.87
CA PRO A 57 12.92 0.39 18.00
C PRO A 57 12.82 1.88 18.33
N LYS A 58 13.15 2.29 19.56
CA LYS A 58 13.12 3.70 19.98
C LYS A 58 14.50 4.33 19.78
N PRO A 59 14.66 5.27 18.83
CA PRO A 59 15.93 5.94 18.64
C PRO A 59 16.25 6.88 19.82
N LEU A 60 17.55 7.07 20.07
CA LEU A 60 18.06 7.99 21.08
C LEU A 60 18.74 9.18 20.42
N THR A 61 18.52 10.39 20.91
CA THR A 61 19.26 11.56 20.41
C THR A 61 20.69 11.56 20.95
N THR A 62 21.64 12.10 20.17
CA THR A 62 23.00 12.41 20.64
C THR A 62 22.99 13.12 21.99
N LEU A 63 22.08 14.07 22.15
CA LEU A 63 21.89 14.83 23.38
C LEU A 63 21.38 13.98 24.55
N SER A 64 20.42 13.09 24.32
CA SER A 64 19.90 12.19 25.36
C SER A 64 20.98 11.26 25.90
N ILE A 65 21.84 10.73 25.01
CA ILE A 65 22.98 9.89 25.38
C ILE A 65 23.98 10.69 26.20
N ALA A 66 24.29 11.94 25.80
CA ALA A 66 25.20 12.81 26.52
C ALA A 66 24.71 13.14 27.95
N TYR A 67 23.43 13.45 28.12
CA TYR A 67 22.85 13.65 29.46
C TYR A 67 22.93 12.38 30.31
N LYS A 68 22.68 11.22 29.70
CA LYS A 68 22.81 9.94 30.41
C LYS A 68 24.24 9.67 30.87
N LEU A 69 25.24 10.05 30.07
CA LEU A 69 26.65 9.96 30.43
C LEU A 69 27.04 10.91 31.57
N LEU A 70 26.42 12.08 31.69
CA LEU A 70 26.60 12.96 32.84
C LEU A 70 25.98 12.37 34.12
N GLU A 71 24.78 11.79 34.01
CA GLU A 71 24.08 11.12 35.13
C GLU A 71 24.89 9.94 35.70
N LEU A 72 25.60 9.21 34.83
CA LEU A 72 26.47 8.10 35.22
C LEU A 72 27.77 8.55 35.93
N ASN A 73 27.89 9.83 36.30
CA ASN A 73 29.01 10.41 37.04
C ASN A 73 30.37 10.12 36.39
N THR A 74 30.46 10.43 35.10
CA THR A 74 31.70 10.38 34.33
C THR A 74 32.60 11.59 34.67
N ASN A 75 33.80 11.70 34.09
CA ASN A 75 34.68 12.85 34.37
C ASN A 75 34.15 14.17 33.80
N ALA A 76 33.23 14.09 32.83
CA ALA A 76 32.59 15.25 32.26
C ALA A 76 31.49 15.81 33.17
N THR A 77 31.43 17.13 33.28
CA THR A 77 30.47 17.85 34.15
C THR A 77 29.48 18.71 33.37
N ASN A 78 29.73 18.94 32.07
CA ASN A 78 28.87 19.73 31.21
C ASN A 78 28.94 19.29 29.73
N ILE A 79 27.97 19.76 28.94
CA ILE A 79 27.90 19.57 27.48
C ILE A 79 28.23 20.90 26.81
N VAL A 80 29.08 20.87 25.77
CA VAL A 80 29.44 22.03 24.95
C VAL A 80 29.08 21.75 23.50
N PHE A 81 28.28 22.64 22.93
CA PHE A 81 27.91 22.61 21.52
C PHE A 81 28.95 23.34 20.67
N LYS A 82 29.27 22.80 19.50
CA LYS A 82 30.11 23.42 18.49
C LYS A 82 29.38 23.40 17.15
N GLU A 83 29.51 24.48 16.38
CA GLU A 83 29.02 24.50 15.00
C GLU A 83 29.68 23.39 14.18
N ASP A 84 28.87 22.63 13.45
CA ASP A 84 29.36 21.66 12.48
C ASP A 84 29.53 22.37 11.14
N GLU A 85 30.77 22.62 10.73
CA GLU A 85 31.09 23.25 9.43
C GLU A 85 30.62 22.40 8.22
N LYS A 86 30.13 21.18 8.45
CA LYS A 86 29.60 20.27 7.41
C LYS A 86 28.08 20.13 7.40
N ASP A 87 27.33 20.66 8.37
CA ASP A 87 25.89 20.45 8.45
C ASP A 87 25.10 21.40 7.53
N LYS A 88 24.75 20.87 6.36
CA LYS A 88 23.63 21.33 5.54
C LYS A 88 22.34 20.79 6.14
N PHE A 89 21.23 21.52 6.00
CA PHE A 89 19.85 21.10 6.30
C PHE A 89 19.68 19.57 6.27
N LEU A 90 19.71 18.94 7.46
CA LEU A 90 19.30 17.57 7.63
C LEU A 90 17.78 17.60 7.70
N MET A 91 17.10 17.35 6.57
CA MET A 91 15.97 16.44 6.70
C MET A 91 16.61 15.13 7.11
N GLN A 92 16.49 14.78 8.40
CA GLN A 92 16.95 13.52 8.95
C GLN A 92 16.68 12.44 7.92
N SER A 93 17.71 11.71 7.49
CA SER A 93 17.46 10.41 6.90
C SER A 93 16.80 9.62 8.03
N GLN A 94 15.47 9.61 8.06
CA GLN A 94 14.77 8.59 8.81
C GLN A 94 15.16 7.32 8.08
N TYR A 95 16.22 6.68 8.57
CA TYR A 95 16.46 5.30 8.23
C TYR A 95 15.22 4.58 8.75
N THR A 96 14.33 4.17 7.85
CA THR A 96 13.24 3.27 8.21
C THR A 96 13.91 1.94 8.41
N PRO A 97 14.05 1.48 9.66
CA PRO A 97 14.61 0.18 9.89
C PRO A 97 13.68 -0.81 9.20
N ALA A 98 14.25 -1.81 8.52
CA ALA A 98 13.47 -2.97 8.10
C ALA A 98 12.67 -3.52 9.30
N PRO A 99 11.58 -4.28 9.13
CA PRO A 99 10.72 -4.74 10.21
C PRO A 99 11.53 -5.13 11.46
N ASN A 100 11.23 -4.49 12.61
CA ASN A 100 12.02 -4.71 13.81
C ASN A 100 11.92 -6.18 14.22
N ALA A 101 13.03 -6.74 14.71
CA ALA A 101 13.11 -8.10 15.19
C ALA A 101 12.06 -8.44 16.28
N GLU A 102 11.47 -7.44 16.95
CA GLU A 102 10.28 -7.59 17.82
C GLU A 102 9.09 -8.27 17.14
N LYS A 103 8.86 -8.02 15.84
CA LYS A 103 7.81 -8.71 15.07
C LYS A 103 8.03 -10.22 14.98
N TYR A 104 9.29 -10.65 15.08
CA TYR A 104 9.72 -12.05 15.08
C TYR A 104 10.04 -12.54 16.51
N GLY A 105 9.50 -11.84 17.52
CA GLY A 105 9.58 -12.21 18.93
C GLY A 105 10.94 -11.99 19.59
N TRP A 106 11.90 -11.29 18.97
CA TRP A 106 13.12 -10.87 19.64
C TRP A 106 12.85 -9.62 20.50
N VAL A 107 13.42 -9.53 21.70
CA VAL A 107 13.28 -8.34 22.56
C VAL A 107 14.64 -8.02 23.15
N GLN A 108 15.02 -6.75 23.11
CA GLN A 108 16.26 -6.27 23.74
C GLN A 108 16.15 -6.39 25.27
N LYS A 109 17.11 -7.07 25.91
CA LYS A 109 17.11 -7.28 27.37
C LYS A 109 18.06 -6.35 28.12
N VAL A 110 19.15 -5.93 27.49
CA VAL A 110 20.16 -5.07 28.11
C VAL A 110 19.70 -3.61 28.01
N THR A 111 19.58 -2.96 29.17
CA THR A 111 19.22 -1.55 29.26
C THR A 111 20.37 -0.64 28.80
N LEU A 112 20.02 0.57 28.37
CA LEU A 112 21.00 1.58 27.96
C LEU A 112 21.98 1.89 29.10
N GLU A 113 21.52 2.04 30.34
CA GLU A 113 22.40 2.30 31.49
C GLU A 113 23.47 1.22 31.64
N LYS A 114 23.06 -0.05 31.60
CA LYS A 114 23.98 -1.17 31.76
C LYS A 114 25.00 -1.20 30.63
N ALA A 115 24.56 -1.02 29.39
CA ALA A 115 25.45 -0.95 28.23
C ALA A 115 26.45 0.21 28.33
N LEU A 116 26.00 1.40 28.74
CA LEU A 116 26.88 2.55 28.91
C LEU A 116 27.90 2.35 30.03
N ILE A 117 27.51 1.75 31.17
CA ILE A 117 28.42 1.42 32.27
C ILE A 117 29.53 0.48 31.80
N GLU A 118 29.18 -0.59 31.08
CA GLU A 118 30.17 -1.56 30.57
C GLU A 118 31.15 -0.91 29.58
N VAL A 119 30.65 -0.05 28.68
CA VAL A 119 31.50 0.70 27.76
C VAL A 119 32.40 1.69 28.52
N ILE A 120 31.85 2.44 29.48
CA ILE A 120 32.63 3.36 30.32
C ILE A 120 33.71 2.61 31.10
N GLU A 121 33.40 1.46 31.71
CA GLU A 121 34.38 0.61 32.39
C GLU A 121 35.49 0.15 31.44
N SER A 122 35.15 -0.22 30.20
CA SER A 122 36.14 -0.61 29.20
C SER A 122 37.10 0.55 28.88
N ILE A 123 36.59 1.76 28.73
CA ILE A 123 37.38 2.97 28.47
C ILE A 123 38.24 3.32 29.70
N TYR A 124 37.72 3.13 30.91
CA TYR A 124 38.47 3.30 32.16
C TYR A 124 39.62 2.30 32.29
N ARG A 125 39.37 1.01 32.01
CA ARG A 125 40.40 -0.05 32.01
C ARG A 125 41.52 0.27 31.03
N VAL A 126 41.18 0.71 29.82
CA VAL A 126 42.17 1.10 28.79
C VAL A 126 42.93 2.36 29.20
N SER A 127 42.29 3.31 29.91
CA SER A 127 42.92 4.57 30.35
C SER A 127 43.63 4.53 31.71
N LYS A 128 43.64 3.37 32.40
CA LYS A 128 44.22 3.16 33.75
C LYS A 128 43.63 4.03 34.88
N LYS A 129 42.46 4.63 34.68
CA LYS A 129 41.73 5.42 35.69
C LYS A 129 40.76 4.51 36.46
N LYS A 130 40.49 4.78 37.76
CA LYS A 130 39.50 4.05 38.58
C LYS A 130 38.28 4.94 38.89
N TRP A 131 37.09 4.37 38.81
CA TRP A 131 35.80 5.00 39.14
C TRP A 131 35.76 5.42 40.63
N SER A 132 35.37 6.66 40.96
CA SER A 132 35.09 7.07 42.34
C SER A 132 33.60 6.86 42.65
N LYS A 133 33.26 5.86 43.46
CA LYS A 133 31.90 5.75 44.03
C LYS A 133 31.72 6.87 45.06
N ASN A 134 30.90 7.87 44.75
CA ASN A 134 29.94 8.55 45.66
C ASN A 134 29.35 9.81 44.99
N PRO A 135 28.13 9.74 44.40
CA PRO A 135 27.42 10.90 43.89
C PRO A 135 26.45 11.44 44.95
N SER A 136 26.95 12.04 46.04
CA SER A 136 26.15 12.86 46.97
C SER A 136 26.97 13.30 48.17
N GLU A 137 27.83 14.32 48.02
CA GLU A 137 28.31 15.17 49.14
C GLU A 137 29.30 16.20 48.57
N ASN A 138 28.77 17.27 47.96
CA ASN A 138 29.39 18.61 47.90
C ASN A 138 28.53 19.49 46.98
N ILE A 139 27.31 19.78 47.42
CA ILE A 139 26.59 20.96 46.95
C ILE A 139 26.51 21.89 48.15
N LYS A 140 27.34 22.93 48.17
CA LYS A 140 27.12 24.05 49.08
C LYS A 140 26.00 24.92 48.51
N PRO A 141 25.02 25.33 49.32
CA PRO A 141 23.92 26.18 48.87
C PRO A 141 24.43 27.61 48.68
N ILE A 142 24.14 28.21 47.53
CA ILE A 142 24.33 29.64 47.31
C ILE A 142 22.99 30.32 47.62
N GLN A 143 22.96 31.12 48.69
CA GLN A 143 21.86 32.04 48.97
C GLN A 143 22.04 33.36 48.19
N PRO A 144 20.93 34.05 47.85
CA PRO A 144 20.91 35.29 47.09
C PRO A 144 21.13 36.54 47.97
N GLU A 145 21.48 37.67 47.32
CA GLU A 145 21.70 39.05 47.85
C GLU A 145 23.15 39.36 48.30
N ALA A 146 23.81 40.48 47.97
CA ALA A 146 23.48 41.70 47.24
C ALA A 146 24.78 42.45 46.88
N ARG A 147 24.80 43.13 45.72
CA ARG A 147 24.93 44.61 45.59
C ARG A 147 25.47 45.02 44.22
N GLU A 148 24.60 45.68 43.48
CA GLU A 148 24.93 46.67 42.47
C GLU A 148 25.76 47.83 43.04
N ALA A 149 26.42 48.51 42.09
CA ALA A 149 27.03 49.83 42.14
C ALA A 149 28.51 49.91 42.55
N GLU A 150 29.38 49.82 41.54
CA GLU A 150 30.35 50.89 41.31
C GLU A 150 30.61 51.08 39.80
N LEU A 151 30.38 52.32 39.35
CA LEU A 151 30.41 52.79 37.96
C LEU A 151 31.81 53.27 37.54
N LYS A 152 32.15 52.98 36.27
CA LYS A 152 32.88 53.84 35.30
C LYS A 152 34.27 54.41 35.67
N LYS A 153 35.30 53.95 34.94
CA LYS A 153 36.13 54.70 33.95
C LYS A 153 37.46 53.99 33.67
N LYS A 154 37.76 53.66 32.40
CA LYS A 154 38.86 54.24 31.60
C LYS A 154 38.97 53.58 30.21
N LYS A 155 39.19 54.42 29.20
CA LYS A 155 39.72 54.07 27.88
C LYS A 155 41.19 53.65 28.00
N GLU A 156 41.60 52.69 27.17
CA GLU A 156 42.50 52.86 26.01
C GLU A 156 43.57 51.76 25.83
N SER A 157 43.75 51.42 24.55
CA SER A 157 44.92 50.84 23.88
C SER A 157 45.21 49.34 24.05
N THR A 158 45.08 48.59 22.95
CA THR A 158 46.13 47.63 22.57
C THR A 158 46.20 47.44 21.06
N GLN A 159 47.44 47.36 20.60
CA GLN A 159 47.90 47.41 19.22
C GLN A 159 47.62 46.13 18.45
N VAL A 160 47.25 46.27 17.17
CA VAL A 160 47.23 45.18 16.20
C VAL A 160 48.63 45.00 15.63
N VAL A 161 49.29 43.88 15.99
CA VAL A 161 50.54 43.45 15.34
C VAL A 161 50.18 42.60 14.12
N LYS A 162 50.68 42.98 12.94
CA LYS A 162 50.59 42.20 11.70
C LYS A 162 51.55 41.01 11.77
N THR A 163 51.04 39.81 11.51
CA THR A 163 51.85 38.58 11.38
C THR A 163 52.50 38.50 9.99
N ASP A 164 53.65 37.81 9.92
CA ASP A 164 54.50 37.72 8.72
C ASP A 164 53.86 37.04 7.50
N PHE A 165 52.68 36.42 7.65
CA PHE A 165 51.88 35.94 6.52
C PHE A 165 51.29 37.09 5.69
N GLY A 166 51.06 38.26 6.31
CA GLY A 166 50.61 39.48 5.63
C GLY A 166 51.66 40.14 4.73
N LYS A 167 52.95 39.79 4.87
CA LYS A 167 54.03 40.29 3.99
C LYS A 167 54.29 39.39 2.77
N ALA A 168 53.77 38.15 2.78
CA ALA A 168 53.93 37.22 1.65
C ALA A 168 52.92 37.52 0.53
N ILE A 169 51.69 37.93 0.88
CA ILE A 169 50.64 38.23 -0.10
C ILE A 169 50.92 39.54 -0.87
N ASP A 170 51.62 40.51 -0.28
CA ASP A 170 51.97 41.79 -0.92
C ASP A 170 53.11 41.65 -1.98
N LYS A 171 53.89 40.57 -1.94
CA LYS A 171 54.95 40.26 -2.93
C LYS A 171 54.46 39.50 -4.16
N ILE A 172 53.32 38.81 -4.09
CA ILE A 172 52.77 38.06 -5.24
C ILE A 172 52.14 39.03 -6.27
N PHE A 173 51.69 40.21 -5.83
CA PHE A 173 51.08 41.21 -6.71
C PHE A 173 52.02 42.32 -7.22
N SER A 174 53.31 42.30 -6.87
CA SER A 174 54.27 43.30 -7.35
C SER A 174 54.71 43.22 -8.82
N PRO A 175 54.53 42.13 -9.61
CA PRO A 175 54.94 42.13 -11.02
C PRO A 175 54.01 42.93 -11.96
N PHE A 176 52.77 43.22 -11.57
CA PHE A 176 51.78 43.84 -12.47
C PHE A 176 51.70 45.37 -12.40
N LYS A 177 52.68 46.05 -11.78
CA LYS A 177 52.66 47.52 -11.63
C LYS A 177 53.64 48.30 -12.51
N LYS A 178 54.26 47.70 -13.54
CA LYS A 178 55.03 48.44 -14.56
C LYS A 178 54.97 47.78 -15.95
N ILE A 179 53.92 48.08 -16.72
CA ILE A 179 54.00 48.05 -18.19
C ILE A 179 53.45 49.41 -18.66
N GLY A 180 54.36 50.35 -18.85
CA GLY A 180 54.05 51.73 -19.18
C GLY A 180 55.28 52.53 -19.59
N SER A 181 56.15 51.95 -20.41
CA SER A 181 57.15 52.68 -21.21
C SER A 181 57.94 51.67 -22.05
N TYR A 182 57.69 51.62 -23.36
CA TYR A 182 58.61 51.28 -24.47
C TYR A 182 57.80 50.82 -25.69
N LEU A 183 57.11 51.77 -26.35
CA LEU A 183 56.74 51.66 -27.76
C LEU A 183 56.91 53.05 -28.38
N LYS A 184 58.09 53.29 -28.96
CA LYS A 184 58.28 54.32 -29.98
C LYS A 184 57.84 53.71 -31.31
N ILE A 185 56.65 54.08 -31.78
CA ILE A 185 56.28 53.94 -33.20
C ILE A 185 55.77 55.30 -33.68
N SER A 186 56.27 55.67 -34.85
CA SER A 186 56.15 56.96 -35.52
C SER A 186 54.72 57.32 -35.91
N THR A 187 54.35 58.57 -35.59
CA THR A 187 53.46 59.51 -36.30
C THR A 187 52.26 58.99 -37.11
N GLY A 188 51.05 59.29 -36.62
CA GLY A 188 49.81 59.41 -37.42
C GLY A 188 48.59 59.71 -36.54
N LYS A 189 47.93 60.85 -36.80
CA LYS A 189 46.74 61.46 -36.12
C LYS A 189 45.60 60.43 -35.93
N GLU A 190 44.80 60.33 -34.86
CA GLU A 190 44.04 61.30 -34.06
C GLU A 190 43.82 60.80 -32.61
N LYS A 191 43.56 61.71 -31.65
CA LYS A 191 43.45 61.42 -30.21
C LYS A 191 42.01 61.03 -29.81
N PHE A 192 41.81 59.80 -29.32
CA PHE A 192 40.71 59.46 -28.39
C PHE A 192 41.25 59.48 -26.95
N ASN A 193 40.73 60.37 -26.10
CA ASN A 193 41.21 60.55 -24.72
C ASN A 193 40.36 59.73 -23.74
N ILE A 194 40.73 58.46 -23.49
CA ILE A 194 40.08 57.61 -22.48
C ILE A 194 40.80 57.79 -21.14
N SER A 195 40.08 58.31 -20.13
CA SER A 195 40.57 58.42 -18.74
C SER A 195 40.86 57.02 -18.16
N TRP A 196 42.10 56.77 -17.72
CA TRP A 196 42.51 55.50 -17.08
C TRP A 196 41.67 55.13 -15.85
N ARG A 197 41.05 56.11 -15.18
CA ARG A 197 40.09 55.88 -14.09
C ARG A 197 38.79 55.24 -14.61
N ASN A 198 38.29 55.71 -15.74
CA ASN A 198 37.07 55.19 -16.35
C ASN A 198 37.30 53.79 -16.96
N PHE A 199 38.51 53.54 -17.48
CA PHE A 199 38.92 52.20 -17.94
C PHE A 199 39.06 51.19 -16.79
N GLY A 200 39.62 51.61 -15.65
CA GLY A 200 39.68 50.79 -14.43
C GLY A 200 38.29 50.47 -13.85
N VAL A 201 37.39 51.46 -13.79
CA VAL A 201 36.00 51.24 -13.37
C VAL A 201 35.26 50.32 -14.33
N PHE A 202 35.49 50.46 -15.65
CA PHE A 202 34.94 49.56 -16.65
C PHE A 202 35.43 48.12 -16.50
N LEU A 203 36.73 47.90 -16.25
CA LEU A 203 37.27 46.55 -16.00
C LEU A 203 36.74 45.94 -14.70
N ILE A 204 36.57 46.73 -13.64
CA ILE A 204 35.96 46.26 -12.39
C ILE A 204 34.49 45.89 -12.64
N LEU A 205 33.72 46.74 -13.33
CA LEU A 205 32.34 46.44 -13.69
C LEU A 205 32.25 45.18 -14.57
N LEU A 206 33.14 45.01 -15.54
CA LEU A 206 33.20 43.82 -16.40
C LEU A 206 33.55 42.56 -15.60
N SER A 207 34.47 42.65 -14.64
CA SER A 207 34.83 41.54 -13.76
C SER A 207 33.69 41.18 -12.80
N VAL A 208 33.01 42.17 -12.23
CA VAL A 208 31.83 41.99 -11.38
C VAL A 208 30.67 41.42 -12.20
N LEU A 209 30.46 41.88 -13.44
CA LEU A 209 29.48 41.32 -14.38
C LEU A 209 29.82 39.90 -14.79
N SER A 210 31.10 39.56 -14.98
CA SER A 210 31.54 38.20 -15.34
C SER A 210 31.38 37.25 -14.16
N VAL A 211 31.73 37.69 -12.95
CA VAL A 211 31.51 36.96 -11.69
C VAL A 211 30.01 36.80 -11.43
N ALA A 212 29.22 37.87 -11.51
CA ALA A 212 27.76 37.80 -11.37
C ALA A 212 27.11 36.93 -12.47
N SER A 213 27.62 36.99 -13.70
CA SER A 213 27.19 36.10 -14.79
C SER A 213 27.44 34.64 -14.44
N TYR A 214 28.66 34.32 -13.98
CA TYR A 214 29.02 32.97 -13.59
C TYR A 214 28.22 32.46 -12.38
N PHE A 215 28.07 33.26 -11.33
CA PHE A 215 27.43 32.85 -10.06
C PHE A 215 25.90 32.97 -10.05
N LEU A 216 25.29 33.74 -10.96
CA LEU A 216 23.84 33.92 -11.03
C LEU A 216 23.22 33.31 -12.30
N PHE A 217 23.78 33.60 -13.48
CA PHE A 217 23.18 33.13 -14.73
C PHE A 217 23.40 31.64 -14.95
N THR A 218 24.59 31.10 -14.64
CA THR A 218 24.83 29.66 -14.87
C THR A 218 23.94 28.77 -13.99
N PRO A 219 23.76 29.03 -12.68
CA PRO A 219 22.85 28.23 -11.87
C PRO A 219 21.38 28.46 -12.24
N ALA A 220 20.98 29.69 -12.60
CA ALA A 220 19.60 29.98 -13.02
C ALA A 220 19.26 29.30 -14.36
N ALA A 221 20.16 29.33 -15.34
CA ALA A 221 19.99 28.62 -16.61
C ALA A 221 19.97 27.09 -16.39
N SER A 222 20.81 26.58 -15.49
CA SER A 222 20.81 25.18 -15.08
C SER A 222 19.48 24.76 -14.47
N LEU A 223 18.90 25.56 -13.57
CA LEU A 223 17.56 25.32 -13.00
C LEU A 223 16.50 25.21 -14.09
N GLY A 224 16.46 26.17 -15.02
CA GLY A 224 15.49 26.18 -16.11
C GLY A 224 15.63 24.97 -17.05
N TYR A 225 16.85 24.68 -17.49
CA TYR A 225 17.12 23.55 -18.40
C TYR A 225 16.80 22.20 -17.77
N ASN A 226 17.29 21.96 -16.53
CA ASN A 226 17.02 20.70 -15.84
C ASN A 226 15.54 20.56 -15.46
N GLY A 227 14.87 21.65 -15.05
CA GLY A 227 13.43 21.63 -14.76
C GLY A 227 12.59 21.26 -15.98
N TYR A 228 12.89 21.85 -17.15
CA TYR A 228 12.23 21.48 -18.41
C TYR A 228 12.47 20.01 -18.78
N LYS A 229 13.71 19.53 -18.65
CA LYS A 229 14.05 18.14 -18.96
C LYS A 229 13.37 17.15 -18.03
N ILE A 230 13.33 17.43 -16.73
CA ILE A 230 12.59 16.62 -15.75
C ILE A 230 11.11 16.55 -16.16
N TYR A 231 10.47 17.67 -16.46
CA TYR A 231 9.07 17.68 -16.88
C TYR A 231 8.81 16.79 -18.11
N SER A 232 9.66 16.86 -19.13
CA SER A 232 9.57 16.00 -20.33
C SER A 232 9.76 14.52 -19.97
N LEU A 233 10.84 14.19 -19.26
CA LEU A 233 11.18 12.82 -18.88
C LEU A 233 10.12 12.20 -17.97
N SER A 234 9.55 12.97 -17.04
CA SER A 234 8.49 12.50 -16.14
C SER A 234 7.24 12.08 -16.92
N LYS A 235 6.86 12.81 -17.96
CA LYS A 235 5.76 12.41 -18.85
C LYS A 235 6.04 11.12 -19.60
N GLU A 236 7.26 10.97 -20.10
CA GLU A 236 7.64 9.75 -20.81
C GLU A 236 7.73 8.54 -19.87
N ALA A 237 8.31 8.72 -18.67
CA ALA A 237 8.38 7.71 -17.62
C ALA A 237 6.99 7.24 -17.20
N TYR A 238 6.07 8.18 -16.98
CA TYR A 238 4.67 7.89 -16.67
C TYR A 238 3.99 7.08 -17.79
N SER A 239 4.19 7.49 -19.05
CA SER A 239 3.66 6.78 -20.23
C SER A 239 4.21 5.35 -20.35
N ASN A 240 5.52 5.17 -20.17
CA ASN A 240 6.17 3.86 -20.23
C ASN A 240 5.73 2.96 -19.07
N THR A 241 5.59 3.51 -17.86
CA THR A 241 5.08 2.78 -16.68
C THR A 241 3.66 2.27 -16.93
N ARG A 242 2.76 3.10 -17.47
CA ARG A 242 1.39 2.67 -17.84
C ARG A 242 1.35 1.60 -18.94
N LYS A 243 2.36 1.57 -19.81
CA LYS A 243 2.51 0.53 -20.83
C LYS A 243 3.31 -0.69 -20.34
N PHE A 244 3.62 -0.74 -19.04
CA PHE A 244 4.42 -1.78 -18.41
C PHE A 244 5.83 -1.95 -19.01
N ASN A 245 6.35 -0.90 -19.67
CA ASN A 245 7.71 -0.86 -20.22
C ASN A 245 8.67 -0.30 -19.16
N LEU A 246 8.95 -1.13 -18.15
CA LEU A 246 9.66 -0.72 -16.94
C LEU A 246 11.16 -0.47 -17.18
N ASP A 247 11.78 -1.11 -18.17
CA ASP A 247 13.18 -0.84 -18.54
C ASP A 247 13.37 0.60 -19.05
N LYS A 248 12.47 1.09 -19.91
CA LYS A 248 12.52 2.48 -20.37
C LYS A 248 12.16 3.47 -19.27
N ALA A 249 11.16 3.13 -18.44
CA ALA A 249 10.79 3.94 -17.30
C ALA A 249 11.98 4.09 -16.33
N HIS A 250 12.68 3.00 -16.01
CA HIS A 250 13.91 3.00 -15.22
C HIS A 250 14.97 3.94 -15.79
N SER A 251 15.28 3.84 -17.09
CA SER A 251 16.26 4.72 -17.74
C SER A 251 15.89 6.20 -17.62
N GLN A 252 14.60 6.54 -17.76
CA GLN A 252 14.12 7.92 -17.66
C GLN A 252 14.13 8.43 -16.22
N LEU A 253 13.74 7.59 -15.25
CA LEU A 253 13.74 7.90 -13.82
C LEU A 253 15.16 8.09 -13.28
N SER A 254 16.12 7.28 -13.72
CA SER A 254 17.54 7.47 -13.40
C SER A 254 18.08 8.80 -13.93
N GLU A 255 17.68 9.21 -15.15
CA GLU A 255 18.04 10.52 -15.69
C GLU A 255 17.40 11.67 -14.90
N ILE A 256 16.13 11.51 -14.48
CA ILE A 256 15.45 12.47 -13.60
C ILE A 256 16.21 12.62 -12.28
N GLU A 257 16.60 11.52 -11.63
CA GLU A 257 17.37 11.56 -10.37
C GLU A 257 18.66 12.40 -10.51
N THR A 258 19.41 12.16 -11.58
CA THR A 258 20.63 12.92 -11.89
C THR A 258 20.33 14.42 -12.07
N ARG A 259 19.25 14.74 -12.79
CA ARG A 259 18.85 16.13 -13.06
C ARG A 259 18.32 16.84 -11.83
N VAL A 260 17.62 16.15 -10.94
CA VAL A 260 17.19 16.69 -9.64
C VAL A 260 18.41 17.03 -8.79
N GLY A 261 19.45 16.20 -8.77
CA GLY A 261 20.72 16.52 -8.11
C GLY A 261 21.40 17.78 -8.67
N ASN A 262 21.32 18.01 -9.99
CA ASN A 262 21.81 19.23 -10.61
C ASN A 262 21.01 20.47 -10.19
N ILE A 263 19.69 20.34 -10.06
CA ILE A 263 18.81 21.39 -9.54
C ILE A 263 19.15 21.70 -8.08
N GLU A 264 19.31 20.68 -7.23
CA GLU A 264 19.71 20.82 -5.83
C GLU A 264 21.01 21.65 -5.71
N ASN A 265 22.04 21.27 -6.46
CA ASN A 265 23.32 21.98 -6.48
C ASN A 265 23.18 23.42 -7.00
N SER A 266 22.35 23.65 -8.01
CA SER A 266 22.14 24.98 -8.59
C SER A 266 21.35 25.89 -7.64
N LEU A 267 20.35 25.34 -6.95
CA LEU A 267 19.56 26.05 -5.95
C LEU A 267 20.41 26.43 -4.73
N GLN A 268 21.27 25.52 -4.25
CA GLN A 268 22.24 25.82 -3.18
C GLN A 268 23.17 26.97 -3.55
N ARG A 269 23.69 27.00 -4.79
CA ARG A 269 24.53 28.12 -5.27
C ARG A 269 23.79 29.46 -5.36
N LEU A 270 22.46 29.43 -5.42
CA LEU A 270 21.62 30.62 -5.47
C LEU A 270 21.08 31.05 -4.10
N GLN A 271 21.38 30.33 -3.02
CA GLN A 271 20.88 30.65 -1.68
C GLN A 271 21.10 32.11 -1.29
N TRP A 272 22.31 32.63 -1.55
CA TRP A 272 22.66 34.04 -1.28
C TRP A 272 21.72 35.05 -1.95
N VAL A 273 21.12 34.71 -3.11
CA VAL A 273 20.15 35.57 -3.81
C VAL A 273 18.87 35.67 -3.00
N PHE A 274 18.41 34.57 -2.42
CA PHE A 274 17.22 34.54 -1.58
C PHE A 274 17.45 35.28 -0.26
N ASP A 275 18.64 35.14 0.34
CA ASP A 275 19.03 35.86 1.56
C ASP A 275 19.06 37.38 1.31
N ILE A 276 19.63 37.84 0.18
CA ILE A 276 19.67 39.28 -0.16
C ILE A 276 18.27 39.82 -0.50
N THR A 277 17.39 38.99 -1.06
CA THR A 277 16.04 39.41 -1.47
C THR A 277 14.98 39.23 -0.38
N GLN A 278 15.35 38.77 0.82
CA GLN A 278 14.43 38.48 1.93
C GLN A 278 13.32 37.50 1.51
N LYS A 279 13.72 36.44 0.81
CA LYS A 279 12.83 35.38 0.27
C LYS A 279 13.22 34.00 0.79
N GLU A 280 13.57 33.93 2.07
CA GLU A 280 13.99 32.70 2.75
C GLU A 280 12.88 31.63 2.72
N GLU A 281 11.62 32.04 2.91
CA GLU A 281 10.47 31.14 2.85
C GLU A 281 10.30 30.50 1.46
N LEU A 282 10.50 31.28 0.38
CA LEU A 282 10.47 30.76 -0.98
C LEU A 282 11.64 29.79 -1.23
N TYR A 283 12.83 30.09 -0.73
CA TYR A 283 13.99 29.21 -0.82
C TYR A 283 13.75 27.88 -0.10
N GLN A 284 13.19 27.93 1.11
CA GLN A 284 12.84 26.75 1.90
C GLN A 284 11.81 25.88 1.17
N ASN A 285 10.72 26.46 0.67
CA ASN A 285 9.70 25.73 -0.08
C ASN A 285 10.20 25.17 -1.42
N LEU A 286 11.08 25.90 -2.14
CA LEU A 286 11.77 25.38 -3.32
C LEU A 286 12.69 24.21 -2.96
N SER A 287 13.41 24.30 -1.84
CA SER A 287 14.29 23.23 -1.37
C SER A 287 13.49 21.98 -1.00
N LYS A 288 12.38 22.12 -0.27
CA LYS A 288 11.44 21.02 0.00
C LYS A 288 10.95 20.37 -1.28
N MET A 289 10.55 21.15 -2.29
CA MET A 289 10.11 20.63 -3.58
C MET A 289 11.20 19.84 -4.31
N VAL A 290 12.45 20.30 -4.27
CA VAL A 290 13.59 19.58 -4.86
C VAL A 290 13.88 18.28 -4.11
N PHE A 291 13.86 18.30 -2.78
CA PHE A 291 14.04 17.09 -1.97
C PHE A 291 12.91 16.07 -2.19
N ALA A 292 11.65 16.52 -2.21
CA ALA A 292 10.53 15.68 -2.59
C ALA A 292 10.73 15.05 -3.97
N GLY A 293 11.10 15.85 -4.98
CA GLY A 293 11.38 15.36 -6.33
C GLY A 293 12.50 14.32 -6.36
N LYS A 294 13.53 14.45 -5.52
CA LYS A 294 14.64 13.51 -5.40
C LYS A 294 14.19 12.17 -4.85
N TYR A 295 13.46 12.18 -3.73
CA TYR A 295 12.92 10.97 -3.12
C TYR A 295 11.86 10.31 -4.00
N ALA A 296 11.02 11.10 -4.67
CA ALA A 296 10.03 10.61 -5.63
C ALA A 296 10.70 9.92 -6.82
N ALA A 297 11.70 10.56 -7.45
CA ALA A 297 12.43 9.97 -8.56
C ALA A 297 13.15 8.68 -8.17
N LYS A 298 13.84 8.69 -7.03
CA LYS A 298 14.54 7.51 -6.50
C LYS A 298 13.58 6.38 -6.15
N GLY A 299 12.47 6.69 -5.46
CA GLY A 299 11.48 5.70 -5.07
C GLY A 299 10.76 5.10 -6.28
N ALA A 300 10.35 5.92 -7.25
CA ALA A 300 9.76 5.44 -8.50
C ALA A 300 10.76 4.59 -9.31
N ASN A 301 12.05 4.95 -9.28
CA ASN A 301 13.10 4.18 -9.92
C ASN A 301 13.28 2.80 -9.27
N ASP A 302 13.43 2.78 -7.93
CA ASP A 302 13.53 1.55 -7.15
C ASP A 302 12.29 0.65 -7.36
N MET A 303 11.09 1.25 -7.41
CA MET A 303 9.81 0.58 -7.71
C MET A 303 9.83 -0.07 -9.10
N SER A 304 10.26 0.71 -10.11
CA SER A 304 10.31 0.23 -11.50
C SER A 304 11.21 -0.98 -11.61
N VAL A 305 12.41 -0.92 -11.01
CA VAL A 305 13.37 -2.03 -10.99
C VAL A 305 12.81 -3.25 -10.28
N ALA A 306 12.19 -3.07 -9.11
CA ALA A 306 11.60 -4.16 -8.34
C ALA A 306 10.52 -4.93 -9.14
N LEU A 307 9.78 -4.22 -10.01
CA LEU A 307 8.70 -4.77 -10.82
C LEU A 307 9.13 -5.25 -12.21
N ILE A 308 10.38 -5.07 -12.64
CA ILE A 308 10.88 -5.57 -13.94
C ILE A 308 10.59 -7.08 -14.12
N PRO A 309 10.82 -7.97 -13.13
CA PRO A 309 10.53 -9.40 -13.30
C PRO A 309 9.05 -9.67 -13.56
N LEU A 310 8.15 -8.89 -12.94
CA LEU A 310 6.71 -9.00 -13.21
C LEU A 310 6.38 -8.52 -14.63
N ALA A 311 7.02 -7.45 -15.11
CA ALA A 311 6.87 -7.00 -16.50
C ALA A 311 7.32 -8.03 -17.52
N GLN A 312 8.47 -8.66 -17.26
CA GLN A 312 8.99 -9.73 -18.10
C GLN A 312 8.09 -10.98 -18.05
N TYR A 313 7.59 -11.34 -16.87
CA TYR A 313 6.61 -12.41 -16.72
C TYR A 313 5.38 -12.17 -17.60
N ILE A 314 4.73 -11.00 -17.47
CA ILE A 314 3.53 -10.67 -18.24
C ILE A 314 3.82 -10.61 -19.75
N ASP A 315 4.95 -10.01 -20.14
CA ASP A 315 5.34 -9.88 -21.55
C ASP A 315 5.67 -11.23 -22.19
N GLN A 316 6.24 -12.17 -21.45
CA GLN A 316 6.64 -13.50 -21.96
C GLN A 316 5.64 -14.61 -21.65
N PHE A 317 4.59 -14.33 -20.89
CA PHE A 317 3.58 -15.32 -20.54
C PHE A 317 2.92 -15.87 -21.81
N GLU A 318 2.93 -17.18 -21.94
CA GLU A 318 2.27 -17.96 -22.97
C GLU A 318 1.62 -19.15 -22.25
N PRO A 319 0.28 -19.28 -22.32
CA PRO A 319 -0.41 -20.33 -21.57
C PRO A 319 -0.02 -21.72 -22.09
N ALA A 320 0.26 -22.64 -21.15
CA ALA A 320 0.59 -24.03 -21.47
C ALA A 320 -0.61 -24.95 -21.66
N ILE A 321 -1.83 -24.41 -21.69
CA ILE A 321 -3.05 -25.20 -21.86
C ILE A 321 -3.49 -25.20 -23.32
N SER A 322 -3.83 -26.38 -23.86
CA SER A 322 -4.69 -26.47 -25.03
C SER A 322 -6.10 -26.81 -24.58
N PHE A 323 -7.09 -26.07 -25.07
CA PHE A 323 -8.49 -26.32 -24.73
C PHE A 323 -9.01 -27.65 -25.28
N ASP A 324 -8.24 -28.31 -26.15
CA ASP A 324 -8.55 -29.59 -26.76
C ASP A 324 -7.84 -30.78 -26.08
N SER A 325 -6.93 -30.55 -25.12
CA SER A 325 -6.22 -31.63 -24.44
C SER A 325 -5.88 -31.32 -22.98
N LYS A 326 -6.02 -32.32 -22.10
CA LYS A 326 -5.61 -32.21 -20.69
C LYS A 326 -4.09 -32.18 -20.48
N THR A 327 -3.31 -32.33 -21.54
CA THR A 327 -1.85 -32.36 -21.44
C THR A 327 -1.30 -30.96 -21.71
N PRO A 328 -0.40 -30.43 -20.88
CA PRO A 328 0.22 -29.16 -21.14
C PRO A 328 0.95 -29.14 -22.50
N THR A 329 0.78 -28.08 -23.27
CA THR A 329 1.40 -27.88 -24.59
C THR A 329 2.89 -27.54 -24.51
N THR A 330 3.38 -27.17 -23.33
CA THR A 330 4.78 -26.82 -23.09
C THR A 330 5.20 -27.14 -21.65
N THR A 331 6.48 -27.42 -21.45
CA THR A 331 7.08 -27.57 -20.11
C THR A 331 7.57 -26.24 -19.52
N ARG A 332 7.50 -25.12 -20.28
CA ARG A 332 7.97 -23.80 -19.84
C ARG A 332 7.41 -23.40 -18.47
N GLU A 333 8.29 -22.94 -17.60
CA GLU A 333 7.99 -22.30 -16.32
C GLU A 333 8.49 -20.86 -16.31
N TYR A 334 7.97 -20.08 -15.38
CA TYR A 334 8.31 -18.68 -15.13
C TYR A 334 8.83 -18.46 -13.70
N ARG A 335 9.21 -19.54 -13.01
CA ARG A 335 9.68 -19.52 -11.62
C ARG A 335 10.82 -18.54 -11.39
N GLU A 336 11.74 -18.41 -12.35
CA GLU A 336 12.85 -17.45 -12.26
C GLU A 336 12.35 -16.01 -12.07
N TYR A 337 11.33 -15.57 -12.82
CA TYR A 337 10.75 -14.23 -12.65
C TYR A 337 10.05 -14.07 -11.30
N LEU A 338 9.37 -15.11 -10.82
CA LEU A 338 8.69 -15.11 -9.53
C LEU A 338 9.69 -15.06 -8.36
N GLU A 339 10.81 -15.77 -8.47
CA GLU A 339 11.90 -15.74 -7.50
C GLU A 339 12.60 -14.40 -7.46
N GLN A 340 12.85 -13.81 -8.63
CA GLN A 340 13.39 -12.45 -8.71
C GLN A 340 12.42 -11.45 -8.07
N LEU A 341 11.12 -11.56 -8.36
CA LEU A 341 10.08 -10.73 -7.75
C LEU A 341 10.05 -10.88 -6.22
N ARG A 342 10.14 -12.12 -5.71
CA ARG A 342 10.25 -12.44 -4.28
C ARG A 342 11.51 -11.82 -3.66
N SER A 343 12.66 -11.93 -4.31
CA SER A 343 13.92 -11.35 -3.83
C SER A 343 13.94 -9.81 -3.85
N ASN A 344 13.13 -9.20 -4.73
CA ASN A 344 13.01 -7.75 -4.88
C ASN A 344 12.09 -7.09 -3.82
N ARG A 345 11.48 -7.85 -2.90
CA ARG A 345 10.61 -7.30 -1.83
C ARG A 345 11.27 -6.19 -1.03
N SER A 346 12.53 -6.35 -0.63
CA SER A 346 13.25 -5.30 0.10
C SER A 346 13.44 -4.02 -0.73
N GLN A 347 13.63 -4.15 -2.04
CA GLN A 347 13.72 -3.00 -2.93
C GLN A 347 12.37 -2.29 -3.07
N LEU A 348 11.28 -3.07 -3.08
CA LEU A 348 9.91 -2.54 -3.07
C LEU A 348 9.58 -1.80 -1.77
N ASP A 349 10.04 -2.30 -0.62
CA ASP A 349 9.93 -1.60 0.66
C ASP A 349 10.67 -0.27 0.65
N LYS A 350 11.91 -0.27 0.14
CA LYS A 350 12.72 0.94 -0.02
C LYS A 350 12.08 1.95 -0.97
N ALA A 351 11.48 1.46 -2.05
CA ALA A 351 10.75 2.28 -3.01
C ALA A 351 9.53 2.96 -2.37
N SER A 352 8.68 2.16 -1.72
CA SER A 352 7.51 2.61 -0.96
C SER A 352 7.91 3.66 0.07
N TYR A 353 8.96 3.41 0.86
CA TYR A 353 9.46 4.36 1.84
C TYR A 353 9.88 5.71 1.23
N ASN A 354 10.70 5.69 0.17
CA ASN A 354 11.13 6.92 -0.49
C ASN A 354 9.94 7.71 -1.05
N LEU A 355 8.93 7.03 -1.58
CA LEU A 355 7.72 7.68 -2.11
C LEU A 355 6.84 8.25 -0.99
N SER A 356 6.70 7.55 0.13
CA SER A 356 6.01 8.07 1.32
C SER A 356 6.73 9.30 1.88
N LEU A 357 8.07 9.28 1.97
CA LEU A 357 8.85 10.43 2.41
C LEU A 357 8.69 11.61 1.45
N ALA A 358 8.75 11.37 0.14
CA ALA A 358 8.50 12.41 -0.86
C ALA A 358 7.12 13.05 -0.65
N SER A 359 6.11 12.23 -0.42
CA SER A 359 4.74 12.70 -0.20
C SER A 359 4.60 13.58 1.04
N ASN A 360 5.13 13.12 2.18
CA ASN A 360 5.07 13.89 3.42
C ASN A 360 5.76 15.26 3.24
N ILE A 361 6.88 15.33 2.51
CA ILE A 361 7.56 16.60 2.20
C ILE A 361 6.67 17.49 1.33
N VAL A 362 5.99 16.93 0.33
CA VAL A 362 5.09 17.68 -0.57
C VAL A 362 3.92 18.28 0.21
N GLU A 363 3.37 17.56 1.19
CA GLU A 363 2.27 18.06 2.02
C GLU A 363 2.66 19.32 2.80
N GLU A 364 3.88 19.37 3.35
CA GLU A 364 4.40 20.51 4.11
C GLU A 364 4.73 21.77 3.26
N ILE A 365 4.69 21.69 1.93
CA ILE A 365 5.03 22.83 1.06
C ILE A 365 3.91 23.88 1.16
N ASP A 366 4.23 25.11 1.58
CA ASP A 366 3.29 26.22 1.47
C ASP A 366 3.25 26.74 0.03
N THR A 367 2.09 26.56 -0.61
CA THR A 367 1.86 27.00 -2.00
C THR A 367 1.73 28.51 -2.10
N ASN A 368 1.51 29.22 -0.99
CA ASN A 368 1.36 30.66 -1.00
C ASN A 368 2.67 31.42 -1.22
N SER A 369 3.78 30.86 -0.74
CA SER A 369 5.15 31.36 -0.95
C SER A 369 5.58 31.46 -2.43
N PHE A 370 4.94 30.70 -3.34
CA PHE A 370 5.34 30.66 -4.75
C PHE A 370 4.78 31.81 -5.60
N PRO A 371 5.51 32.27 -6.64
CA PRO A 371 4.98 33.24 -7.61
C PRO A 371 3.72 32.73 -8.33
N LYS A 372 2.78 33.64 -8.66
CA LYS A 372 1.49 33.30 -9.32
C LYS A 372 1.61 32.40 -10.56
N LYS A 373 2.70 32.51 -11.32
CA LYS A 373 2.95 31.68 -12.51
C LYS A 373 3.35 30.24 -12.19
N ILE A 374 3.90 29.98 -11.00
CA ILE A 374 4.41 28.68 -10.56
C ILE A 374 3.40 27.96 -9.66
N LYS A 375 2.53 28.70 -8.95
CA LYS A 375 1.49 28.11 -8.08
C LYS A 375 0.67 26.98 -8.73
N PRO A 376 0.15 27.11 -9.97
CA PRO A 376 -0.61 26.01 -10.59
C PRO A 376 0.20 24.72 -10.72
N PHE A 377 1.46 24.83 -11.13
CA PHE A 377 2.37 23.69 -11.26
C PHE A 377 2.65 23.01 -9.91
N VAL A 378 2.80 23.77 -8.83
CA VAL A 378 2.99 23.21 -7.48
C VAL A 378 1.72 22.50 -7.00
N ASN A 379 0.55 23.07 -7.28
CA ASN A 379 -0.73 22.43 -6.96
C ASN A 379 -0.92 21.12 -7.74
N ASP A 380 -0.53 21.09 -9.02
CA ASP A 380 -0.56 19.87 -9.83
C ASP A 380 0.34 18.80 -9.22
N ILE A 381 1.56 19.15 -8.79
CA ILE A 381 2.46 18.21 -8.08
C ILE A 381 1.81 17.69 -6.80
N LYS A 382 1.22 18.57 -5.98
CA LYS A 382 0.52 18.15 -4.75
C LYS A 382 -0.63 17.17 -5.04
N LYS A 383 -1.38 17.41 -6.12
CA LYS A 383 -2.50 16.54 -6.52
C LYS A 383 -2.01 15.18 -7.01
N GLU A 384 -1.03 15.15 -7.91
CA GLU A 384 -0.47 13.90 -8.44
C GLU A 384 0.20 13.05 -7.35
N ASN A 385 0.77 13.70 -6.33
CA ASN A 385 1.38 13.04 -5.18
C ASN A 385 0.39 12.17 -4.37
N LEU A 386 -0.85 12.65 -4.17
CA LEU A 386 -1.90 11.86 -3.51
C LEU A 386 -2.23 10.59 -4.31
N SER A 387 -2.36 10.72 -5.64
CA SER A 387 -2.64 9.58 -6.51
C SER A 387 -1.52 8.55 -6.54
N VAL A 388 -0.26 8.95 -6.35
CA VAL A 388 0.85 8.01 -6.22
C VAL A 388 0.72 7.22 -4.91
N GLN A 389 0.44 7.88 -3.78
CA GLN A 389 0.27 7.20 -2.49
C GLN A 389 -0.85 6.15 -2.52
N GLU A 390 -1.99 6.48 -3.13
CA GLU A 390 -3.13 5.56 -3.27
C GLU A 390 -2.77 4.27 -4.04
N LEU A 391 -1.75 4.31 -4.91
CA LEU A 391 -1.31 3.15 -5.69
C LEU A 391 -0.21 2.34 -5.02
N LEU A 392 0.48 2.88 -4.01
CA LEU A 392 1.66 2.22 -3.43
C LEU A 392 1.29 0.98 -2.64
N ASP A 393 0.36 1.12 -1.70
CA ASP A 393 -0.02 0.03 -0.80
C ASP A 393 -0.62 -1.15 -1.56
N PRO A 394 -1.51 -0.95 -2.56
CA PRO A 394 -2.01 -2.06 -3.38
C PRO A 394 -0.93 -2.81 -4.15
N ILE A 395 0.01 -2.09 -4.79
CA ILE A 395 1.08 -2.73 -5.57
C ILE A 395 2.01 -3.50 -4.62
N LYS A 396 2.40 -2.87 -3.50
CA LYS A 396 3.25 -3.49 -2.48
C LYS A 396 2.61 -4.74 -1.90
N GLY A 397 1.35 -4.64 -1.47
CA GLY A 397 0.59 -5.75 -0.91
C GLY A 397 0.52 -6.91 -1.89
N THR A 398 0.10 -6.64 -3.13
CA THR A 398 -0.06 -7.67 -4.17
C THR A 398 1.24 -8.38 -4.49
N VAL A 399 2.31 -7.63 -4.76
CA VAL A 399 3.62 -8.20 -5.14
C VAL A 399 4.24 -9.01 -4.02
N THR A 400 3.89 -8.73 -2.76
CA THR A 400 4.37 -9.48 -1.61
C THR A 400 3.89 -10.93 -1.62
N PHE A 401 2.67 -11.24 -2.06
CA PHE A 401 2.13 -12.61 -2.05
C PHE A 401 1.94 -13.22 -3.44
N LEU A 402 2.09 -12.44 -4.51
CA LEU A 402 1.86 -12.90 -5.88
C LEU A 402 2.73 -14.12 -6.28
N PRO A 403 4.03 -14.19 -5.95
CA PRO A 403 4.86 -15.37 -6.27
C PRO A 403 4.28 -16.67 -5.69
N GLU A 404 3.87 -16.64 -4.42
CA GLU A 404 3.26 -17.78 -3.74
C GLU A 404 1.96 -18.19 -4.43
N LEU A 405 1.09 -17.23 -4.75
CA LEU A 405 -0.17 -17.52 -5.42
C LEU A 405 0.02 -18.10 -6.83
N LEU A 406 1.13 -17.78 -7.49
CA LEU A 406 1.50 -18.31 -8.80
C LEU A 406 2.30 -19.62 -8.72
N GLY A 407 2.41 -20.22 -7.54
CA GLY A 407 3.02 -21.52 -7.34
C GLY A 407 4.54 -21.53 -7.54
N VAL A 408 5.23 -20.49 -7.04
CA VAL A 408 6.70 -20.37 -7.11
C VAL A 408 7.43 -21.51 -6.41
N ASP A 409 6.85 -22.13 -5.38
CA ASP A 409 7.44 -23.25 -4.65
C ASP A 409 6.73 -24.56 -5.03
N GLU A 410 5.40 -24.60 -4.90
CA GLU A 410 4.56 -25.76 -5.20
C GLU A 410 3.30 -25.40 -6.00
N ARG A 411 2.64 -26.42 -6.56
CA ARG A 411 1.40 -26.22 -7.32
C ARG A 411 0.29 -25.67 -6.42
N GLN A 412 -0.28 -24.55 -6.82
CA GLN A 412 -1.48 -23.96 -6.20
C GLN A 412 -2.71 -24.29 -7.04
N ARG A 413 -3.83 -24.62 -6.40
CA ARG A 413 -5.11 -24.87 -7.06
C ARG A 413 -6.19 -23.92 -6.56
N TYR A 414 -6.89 -23.31 -7.50
CA TYR A 414 -7.98 -22.38 -7.22
C TYR A 414 -9.31 -22.93 -7.74
N LEU A 415 -10.33 -22.84 -6.89
CA LEU A 415 -11.71 -23.12 -7.26
C LEU A 415 -12.40 -21.83 -7.70
N ILE A 416 -12.79 -21.74 -8.96
CA ILE A 416 -13.61 -20.64 -9.45
C ILE A 416 -15.07 -21.09 -9.45
N LEU A 417 -15.95 -20.31 -8.84
CA LEU A 417 -17.39 -20.53 -8.77
C LEU A 417 -18.11 -19.47 -9.59
N LEU A 418 -18.86 -19.89 -10.60
CA LEU A 418 -19.71 -18.99 -11.37
C LEU A 418 -21.09 -18.91 -10.74
N GLN A 419 -21.55 -17.68 -10.47
CA GLN A 419 -22.83 -17.41 -9.84
C GLN A 419 -23.81 -16.74 -10.79
N ASN A 420 -25.09 -17.10 -10.67
CA ASN A 420 -26.17 -16.43 -11.37
C ASN A 420 -27.03 -15.62 -10.38
N PRO A 421 -26.89 -14.27 -10.35
CA PRO A 421 -27.58 -13.42 -9.38
C PRO A 421 -29.07 -13.26 -9.70
N SER A 422 -29.51 -13.65 -10.90
CA SER A 422 -30.95 -13.72 -11.24
C SER A 422 -31.71 -14.76 -10.42
N GLU A 423 -30.99 -15.67 -9.77
CA GLU A 423 -31.52 -16.59 -8.76
C GLU A 423 -30.67 -16.45 -7.49
N LEU A 424 -31.07 -15.51 -6.62
CA LEU A 424 -30.25 -15.04 -5.51
C LEU A 424 -30.01 -16.12 -4.45
N ARG A 425 -28.77 -16.21 -3.98
CA ARG A 425 -28.29 -17.08 -2.90
C ARG A 425 -27.38 -16.26 -1.99
N SER A 426 -26.99 -16.83 -0.84
CA SER A 426 -26.30 -16.08 0.21
C SER A 426 -25.02 -15.39 -0.22
N THR A 427 -24.23 -16.00 -1.11
CA THR A 427 -22.95 -15.43 -1.57
C THR A 427 -23.04 -14.70 -2.91
N GLY A 428 -24.25 -14.42 -3.42
CA GLY A 428 -24.44 -13.62 -4.64
C GLY A 428 -25.39 -14.22 -5.68
N GLY A 429 -25.49 -15.56 -5.75
CA GLY A 429 -26.37 -16.22 -6.73
C GLY A 429 -26.25 -17.73 -6.80
N TRP A 430 -27.09 -18.36 -7.61
CA TRP A 430 -27.06 -19.80 -7.87
C TRP A 430 -25.72 -20.22 -8.47
N LEU A 431 -25.07 -21.23 -7.91
CA LEU A 431 -23.85 -21.81 -8.47
C LEU A 431 -24.21 -22.54 -9.77
N SER A 432 -23.74 -22.03 -10.91
CA SER A 432 -24.08 -22.58 -12.23
C SER A 432 -23.00 -23.51 -12.77
N SER A 433 -21.75 -23.12 -12.64
CA SER A 433 -20.58 -23.89 -13.08
C SER A 433 -19.40 -23.63 -12.15
N TYR A 434 -18.37 -24.45 -12.30
CA TYR A 434 -17.11 -24.27 -11.59
C TYR A 434 -15.92 -24.46 -12.52
N ALA A 435 -14.77 -23.93 -12.10
CA ALA A 435 -13.49 -24.27 -12.70
C ALA A 435 -12.45 -24.60 -11.64
N VAL A 436 -11.58 -25.56 -11.91
CA VAL A 436 -10.37 -25.79 -11.12
C VAL A 436 -9.17 -25.36 -11.94
N ILE A 437 -8.45 -24.36 -11.44
CA ILE A 437 -7.22 -23.85 -12.07
C ILE A 437 -6.03 -24.26 -11.22
N GLY A 438 -5.10 -25.02 -11.79
CA GLY A 438 -3.82 -25.35 -11.16
C GLY A 438 -2.69 -24.55 -11.76
N ILE A 439 -1.94 -23.82 -10.94
CA ILE A 439 -0.79 -23.01 -11.34
C ILE A 439 0.47 -23.58 -10.68
N GLU A 440 1.53 -23.76 -11.46
CA GLU A 440 2.80 -24.28 -10.98
C GLU A 440 3.96 -23.60 -11.71
N GLY A 441 4.91 -23.07 -10.95
CA GLY A 441 6.05 -22.33 -11.49
C GLY A 441 5.64 -21.12 -12.32
N GLY A 442 4.51 -20.47 -11.99
CA GLY A 442 3.93 -19.37 -12.77
C GLY A 442 3.26 -19.78 -14.08
N GLN A 443 3.03 -21.07 -14.31
CA GLN A 443 2.34 -21.56 -15.51
C GLN A 443 1.01 -22.21 -15.15
N ILE A 444 -0.04 -21.97 -15.94
CA ILE A 444 -1.31 -22.67 -15.79
C ILE A 444 -1.13 -24.10 -16.32
N ARG A 445 -1.22 -25.08 -15.41
CA ARG A 445 -1.02 -26.51 -15.68
C ARG A 445 -2.31 -27.32 -15.68
N GLN A 446 -3.35 -26.79 -15.08
CA GLN A 446 -4.67 -27.43 -15.00
C GLN A 446 -5.73 -26.36 -15.23
N LEU A 447 -6.69 -26.68 -16.10
CA LEU A 447 -7.92 -25.93 -16.27
C LEU A 447 -9.02 -26.95 -16.57
N ASP A 448 -9.80 -27.28 -15.55
CA ASP A 448 -11.00 -28.11 -15.71
C ASP A 448 -12.21 -27.20 -15.47
N VAL A 449 -13.02 -26.96 -16.50
CA VAL A 449 -14.28 -26.21 -16.40
C VAL A 449 -15.42 -27.19 -16.58
N ASP A 450 -16.41 -27.16 -15.68
CA ASP A 450 -17.50 -28.14 -15.70
C ASP A 450 -18.80 -27.55 -15.10
N ASP A 451 -19.91 -28.22 -15.40
CA ASP A 451 -21.21 -27.89 -14.82
C ASP A 451 -21.28 -28.29 -13.34
N ILE A 452 -21.94 -27.48 -12.51
CA ILE A 452 -22.02 -27.73 -11.06
C ILE A 452 -22.65 -29.09 -10.73
N TYR A 453 -23.62 -29.56 -11.52
CA TYR A 453 -24.37 -30.78 -11.27
C TYR A 453 -23.57 -32.04 -11.62
N ASN A 454 -22.48 -31.93 -12.36
CA ASN A 454 -21.63 -33.09 -12.69
C ASN A 454 -20.90 -33.62 -11.45
N ILE A 455 -20.57 -32.76 -10.49
CA ILE A 455 -20.07 -33.18 -9.17
C ILE A 455 -21.15 -33.98 -8.44
N ASP A 456 -22.36 -33.44 -8.35
CA ASP A 456 -23.49 -34.08 -7.66
C ASP A 456 -23.84 -35.45 -8.29
N GLY A 457 -23.88 -35.51 -9.62
CA GLY A 457 -24.12 -36.74 -10.38
C GLY A 457 -23.04 -37.80 -10.15
N GLN A 458 -21.75 -37.39 -10.14
CA GLN A 458 -20.65 -38.31 -9.87
C GLN A 458 -20.71 -38.87 -8.45
N LEU A 459 -20.92 -38.02 -7.45
CA LEU A 459 -21.06 -38.44 -6.05
C LEU A 459 -22.24 -39.41 -5.87
N SER A 460 -23.36 -39.16 -6.55
CA SER A 460 -24.51 -40.06 -6.56
C SER A 460 -24.18 -41.43 -7.17
N VAL A 461 -23.40 -41.49 -8.26
CA VAL A 461 -22.96 -42.77 -8.86
C VAL A 461 -22.00 -43.53 -7.94
N GLU A 462 -21.20 -42.80 -7.17
CA GLU A 462 -20.31 -43.36 -6.13
C GLU A 462 -21.03 -43.69 -4.82
N GLU A 463 -22.37 -43.56 -4.76
CA GLU A 463 -23.20 -43.78 -3.57
C GLU A 463 -22.77 -42.93 -2.35
N LYS A 464 -22.19 -41.75 -2.60
CA LYS A 464 -21.79 -40.78 -1.59
C LYS A 464 -22.89 -39.74 -1.38
N THR A 465 -23.43 -39.68 -0.17
CA THR A 465 -24.41 -38.68 0.24
C THR A 465 -23.97 -38.00 1.53
N PHE A 466 -24.16 -36.69 1.61
CA PHE A 466 -23.76 -35.88 2.77
C PHE A 466 -24.97 -35.21 3.39
N ALA A 467 -25.00 -35.08 4.71
CA ALA A 467 -26.09 -34.43 5.42
C ALA A 467 -25.99 -32.90 5.27
N ALA A 468 -27.11 -32.25 4.95
CA ALA A 468 -27.18 -30.80 4.88
C ALA A 468 -26.99 -30.15 6.27
N PRO A 469 -26.53 -28.89 6.35
CA PRO A 469 -26.51 -28.14 7.61
C PRO A 469 -27.89 -28.14 8.28
N ILE A 470 -27.95 -28.25 9.61
CA ILE A 470 -29.23 -28.35 10.37
C ILE A 470 -30.16 -27.17 10.06
N SER A 471 -29.60 -25.96 9.93
CA SER A 471 -30.34 -24.76 9.53
C SER A 471 -30.98 -24.90 8.15
N MET A 472 -30.27 -25.52 7.20
CA MET A 472 -30.77 -25.78 5.85
C MET A 472 -31.84 -26.87 5.85
N GLN A 473 -31.63 -27.96 6.60
CA GLN A 473 -32.63 -29.04 6.74
C GLN A 473 -33.96 -28.48 7.27
N SER A 474 -33.89 -27.67 8.32
CA SER A 474 -35.06 -27.04 8.93
C SER A 474 -35.72 -26.04 7.99
N ALA A 475 -34.91 -25.28 7.23
CA ALA A 475 -35.40 -24.22 6.37
C ALA A 475 -36.03 -24.70 5.06
N LEU A 476 -35.42 -25.70 4.42
CA LEU A 476 -35.77 -26.14 3.06
C LEU A 476 -36.34 -27.57 3.00
N GLY A 477 -36.33 -28.31 4.12
CA GLY A 477 -36.80 -29.69 4.17
C GLY A 477 -35.93 -30.68 3.40
N ILE A 478 -34.67 -30.32 3.11
CA ILE A 478 -33.72 -31.16 2.37
C ILE A 478 -32.74 -31.82 3.33
N SER A 479 -32.59 -33.15 3.25
CA SER A 479 -31.63 -33.90 4.06
C SER A 479 -30.28 -34.06 3.36
N ASN A 480 -30.30 -34.19 2.04
CA ASN A 480 -29.13 -34.45 1.22
C ASN A 480 -28.51 -33.12 0.78
N TRP A 481 -27.23 -32.95 1.06
CA TRP A 481 -26.47 -31.78 0.68
C TRP A 481 -25.78 -32.00 -0.66
N SER A 482 -25.82 -30.96 -1.50
CA SER A 482 -25.25 -30.97 -2.84
C SER A 482 -24.29 -29.79 -3.02
N MET A 483 -23.36 -29.93 -3.97
CA MET A 483 -22.40 -28.90 -4.36
C MET A 483 -23.12 -27.62 -4.80
N SER A 484 -24.22 -27.75 -5.54
CA SER A 484 -25.07 -26.63 -5.97
C SER A 484 -25.67 -25.81 -4.82
N LEU A 485 -25.71 -26.35 -3.59
CA LEU A 485 -26.22 -25.70 -2.38
C LEU A 485 -25.12 -25.42 -1.35
N SER A 486 -23.85 -25.59 -1.72
CA SER A 486 -22.70 -25.36 -0.83
C SER A 486 -22.59 -23.90 -0.38
N ASN A 487 -23.19 -22.95 -1.10
CA ASN A 487 -23.14 -21.54 -0.74
C ASN A 487 -24.21 -21.07 0.26
N TRP A 488 -24.63 -21.94 1.19
CA TRP A 488 -25.65 -21.62 2.21
C TRP A 488 -25.22 -20.59 3.25
N SER A 489 -23.95 -20.63 3.64
CA SER A 489 -23.37 -19.63 4.51
C SER A 489 -23.34 -18.27 3.81
N PRO A 490 -23.71 -17.16 4.48
CA PRO A 490 -23.47 -15.82 3.95
C PRO A 490 -21.99 -15.42 4.02
N ASN A 491 -21.21 -16.05 4.89
CA ASN A 491 -19.77 -15.88 4.92
C ASN A 491 -19.16 -16.71 3.79
N PHE A 492 -18.58 -16.02 2.79
CA PHE A 492 -18.02 -16.67 1.61
C PHE A 492 -16.84 -17.58 1.93
N ASP A 493 -16.04 -17.30 2.96
CA ASP A 493 -14.93 -18.17 3.37
C ASP A 493 -15.42 -19.55 3.83
N LYS A 494 -16.56 -19.59 4.52
CA LYS A 494 -17.20 -20.86 4.91
C LYS A 494 -17.86 -21.55 3.72
N ALA A 495 -18.57 -20.78 2.90
CA ALA A 495 -19.19 -21.29 1.67
C ALA A 495 -18.18 -21.84 0.66
N SER A 496 -16.99 -21.24 0.56
CA SER A 496 -15.91 -21.74 -0.30
C SER A 496 -15.37 -23.06 0.23
N LYS A 497 -15.13 -23.20 1.54
CA LYS A 497 -14.72 -24.48 2.14
C LYS A 497 -15.76 -25.58 1.97
N ASP A 498 -17.04 -25.24 2.05
CA ASP A 498 -18.13 -26.16 1.75
C ASP A 498 -18.07 -26.62 0.27
N ALA A 499 -17.81 -25.71 -0.67
CA ALA A 499 -17.66 -26.06 -2.08
C ALA A 499 -16.39 -26.88 -2.37
N GLU A 500 -15.27 -26.54 -1.74
CA GLU A 500 -13.99 -27.26 -1.81
C GLU A 500 -14.14 -28.71 -1.34
N PHE A 501 -14.94 -28.94 -0.29
CA PHE A 501 -15.25 -30.28 0.21
C PHE A 501 -15.84 -31.17 -0.88
N PHE A 502 -16.86 -30.71 -1.61
CA PHE A 502 -17.47 -31.49 -2.68
C PHE A 502 -16.51 -31.74 -3.86
N VAL A 503 -15.70 -30.74 -4.23
CA VAL A 503 -14.67 -30.87 -5.27
C VAL A 503 -13.66 -31.96 -4.92
N LYS A 504 -13.27 -32.03 -3.64
CA LYS A 504 -12.38 -33.06 -3.11
C LYS A 504 -13.03 -34.44 -3.08
N GLU A 505 -14.26 -34.54 -2.58
CA GLU A 505 -14.97 -35.82 -2.46
C GLU A 505 -15.30 -36.44 -3.82
N ALA A 506 -15.54 -35.61 -4.84
CA ALA A 506 -15.70 -36.02 -6.23
C ALA A 506 -14.35 -36.29 -6.95
N GLY A 507 -13.22 -36.16 -6.25
CA GLY A 507 -11.89 -36.44 -6.82
C GLY A 507 -11.45 -35.48 -7.93
N LYS A 508 -12.07 -34.30 -8.04
CA LYS A 508 -11.73 -33.28 -9.06
C LYS A 508 -10.42 -32.57 -8.73
N ALA A 509 -10.11 -32.39 -7.45
CA ALA A 509 -8.84 -31.87 -6.97
C ALA A 509 -8.51 -32.45 -5.58
N SER A 510 -7.23 -32.72 -5.30
CA SER A 510 -6.80 -33.27 -3.99
C SER A 510 -6.70 -32.20 -2.90
N SER A 511 -6.49 -30.95 -3.30
CA SER A 511 -6.39 -29.76 -2.46
C SER A 511 -6.82 -28.54 -3.28
N ILE A 512 -7.36 -27.54 -2.60
CA ILE A 512 -7.67 -26.21 -3.11
C ILE A 512 -7.03 -25.24 -2.12
N ASP A 513 -6.30 -24.25 -2.64
CA ASP A 513 -5.53 -23.26 -1.88
C ASP A 513 -6.26 -21.90 -1.83
N GLY A 514 -7.41 -21.82 -2.49
CA GLY A 514 -8.33 -20.69 -2.44
C GLY A 514 -9.49 -20.81 -3.42
N ALA A 515 -10.52 -20.01 -3.19
CA ALA A 515 -11.70 -19.95 -4.03
C ALA A 515 -12.03 -18.52 -4.46
N ILE A 516 -12.56 -18.40 -5.67
CA ILE A 516 -12.99 -17.13 -6.26
C ILE A 516 -14.43 -17.32 -6.75
N ALA A 517 -15.38 -16.60 -6.20
CA ALA A 517 -16.71 -16.50 -6.79
C ALA A 517 -16.76 -15.28 -7.71
N LEU A 518 -17.34 -15.46 -8.89
CA LEU A 518 -17.65 -14.36 -9.80
C LEU A 518 -19.03 -14.56 -10.39
N ASP A 519 -19.75 -13.48 -10.63
CA ASP A 519 -21.10 -13.55 -11.18
C ASP A 519 -21.18 -13.11 -12.65
N VAL A 520 -22.37 -13.31 -13.25
CA VAL A 520 -22.67 -12.97 -14.65
C VAL A 520 -22.38 -11.49 -14.98
N SER A 521 -22.44 -10.58 -14.01
CA SER A 521 -22.19 -9.15 -14.21
C SER A 521 -20.74 -8.87 -14.61
N VAL A 522 -19.79 -9.63 -14.07
CA VAL A 522 -18.36 -9.56 -14.45
C VAL A 522 -18.19 -9.94 -15.91
N ILE A 523 -18.85 -11.03 -16.33
CA ILE A 523 -18.84 -11.50 -17.73
C ILE A 523 -19.48 -10.43 -18.63
N GLN A 524 -20.60 -9.83 -18.22
CA GLN A 524 -21.25 -8.75 -18.98
C GLN A 524 -20.36 -7.51 -19.15
N ASP A 525 -19.60 -7.11 -18.13
CA ASP A 525 -18.65 -5.98 -18.22
C ASP A 525 -17.52 -6.30 -19.21
N LEU A 526 -17.00 -7.54 -19.20
CA LEU A 526 -16.00 -8.00 -20.16
C LEU A 526 -16.55 -8.02 -21.60
N LEU A 527 -17.73 -8.59 -21.80
CA LEU A 527 -18.36 -8.67 -23.13
C LEU A 527 -18.64 -7.29 -23.72
N ASP A 528 -19.06 -6.33 -22.90
CA ASP A 528 -19.26 -4.93 -23.34
C ASP A 528 -17.97 -4.32 -23.88
N ARG A 529 -16.88 -4.48 -23.14
CA ARG A 529 -15.55 -3.97 -23.52
C ARG A 529 -14.98 -4.67 -24.75
N TRP A 530 -15.28 -5.95 -24.93
CA TRP A 530 -14.85 -6.75 -26.07
C TRP A 530 -15.75 -6.61 -27.31
N GLY A 531 -16.94 -6.02 -27.16
CA GLY A 531 -17.95 -5.99 -28.21
C GLY A 531 -18.62 -7.35 -28.45
N GLY A 532 -18.54 -8.28 -27.49
CA GLY A 532 -19.07 -9.64 -27.54
C GLY A 532 -18.04 -10.74 -27.87
N ILE A 533 -18.47 -11.99 -27.76
CA ILE A 533 -17.64 -13.17 -28.04
C ILE A 533 -18.42 -14.25 -28.80
N SER A 534 -17.73 -14.98 -29.68
CA SER A 534 -18.32 -16.13 -30.38
C SER A 534 -18.26 -17.35 -29.46
N VAL A 535 -19.39 -18.02 -29.28
CA VAL A 535 -19.50 -19.22 -28.45
C VAL A 535 -19.88 -20.40 -29.34
N PRO A 536 -19.15 -21.54 -29.28
CA PRO A 536 -19.51 -22.73 -30.04
C PRO A 536 -20.94 -23.19 -29.77
N GLY A 537 -21.70 -23.44 -30.84
CA GLY A 537 -23.12 -23.80 -30.79
C GLY A 537 -24.07 -22.61 -30.97
N GLU A 538 -23.57 -21.38 -30.89
CA GLU A 538 -24.37 -20.17 -31.07
C GLU A 538 -24.22 -19.57 -32.47
N ASN A 539 -25.36 -19.20 -33.07
CA ASN A 539 -25.37 -18.54 -34.39
C ASN A 539 -25.10 -17.03 -34.30
N GLU A 540 -25.27 -16.45 -33.11
CA GLU A 540 -25.11 -15.03 -32.85
C GLU A 540 -23.97 -14.79 -31.87
N LEU A 541 -23.34 -13.62 -31.98
CA LEU A 541 -22.35 -13.18 -31.01
C LEU A 541 -23.01 -13.02 -29.64
N VAL A 542 -22.38 -13.56 -28.59
CA VAL A 542 -22.84 -13.35 -27.21
C VAL A 542 -22.32 -12.00 -26.74
N THR A 543 -23.24 -11.11 -26.36
CA THR A 543 -22.98 -9.73 -25.95
C THR A 543 -23.49 -9.50 -24.53
N ARG A 544 -23.18 -8.33 -23.97
CA ARG A 544 -23.73 -7.89 -22.68
C ARG A 544 -25.27 -8.00 -22.65
N ASP A 545 -25.92 -7.58 -23.73
CA ASP A 545 -27.38 -7.41 -23.77
C ASP A 545 -28.13 -8.71 -23.98
N ASN A 546 -27.58 -9.65 -24.76
CA ASN A 546 -28.27 -10.90 -25.06
C ASN A 546 -27.89 -12.05 -24.11
N LEU A 547 -26.89 -11.88 -23.24
CA LEU A 547 -26.41 -12.95 -22.36
C LEU A 547 -27.51 -13.56 -21.48
N TYR A 548 -28.30 -12.72 -20.80
CA TYR A 548 -29.40 -13.20 -19.96
C TYR A 548 -30.47 -13.93 -20.77
N ASN A 549 -30.84 -13.40 -21.94
CA ASN A 549 -31.81 -14.05 -22.82
C ASN A 549 -31.33 -15.44 -23.23
N LYS A 550 -30.06 -15.59 -23.61
CA LYS A 550 -29.45 -16.89 -23.90
C LYS A 550 -29.48 -17.82 -22.69
N ILE A 551 -29.09 -17.34 -21.51
CA ILE A 551 -29.18 -18.10 -20.25
C ILE A 551 -30.62 -18.63 -20.01
N PHE A 552 -31.64 -17.82 -20.32
CA PHE A 552 -33.05 -18.20 -20.14
C PHE A 552 -33.55 -19.18 -21.19
N GLU A 553 -33.22 -18.98 -22.47
CA GLU A 553 -33.57 -19.89 -23.58
C GLU A 553 -33.12 -21.31 -23.26
N ILE A 554 -31.88 -21.45 -22.82
CA ILE A 554 -31.27 -22.73 -22.47
C ILE A 554 -32.00 -23.41 -21.30
N HIS A 555 -32.49 -22.64 -20.32
CA HIS A 555 -33.26 -23.19 -19.21
C HIS A 555 -34.67 -23.64 -19.62
N ARG A 556 -35.29 -22.99 -20.62
CA ARG A 556 -36.61 -23.37 -21.14
C ARG A 556 -36.57 -24.65 -21.97
N GLU A 557 -35.47 -24.89 -22.68
CA GLU A 557 -35.28 -26.08 -23.51
C GLU A 557 -34.77 -27.30 -22.72
N PHE A 558 -34.59 -27.17 -21.40
CA PHE A 558 -34.10 -28.26 -20.55
C PHE A 558 -35.11 -29.43 -20.51
N THR A 559 -34.64 -30.60 -20.97
CA THR A 559 -35.32 -31.89 -20.81
C THR A 559 -34.42 -32.81 -19.98
N PRO A 560 -34.95 -33.60 -19.02
CA PRO A 560 -34.13 -34.55 -18.25
C PRO A 560 -33.34 -35.47 -19.18
N GLY A 561 -32.01 -35.41 -19.14
CA GLY A 561 -31.10 -36.17 -20.03
C GLY A 561 -30.54 -35.38 -21.22
N SER A 562 -30.93 -34.11 -21.43
CA SER A 562 -30.34 -33.23 -22.44
C SER A 562 -29.02 -32.60 -21.94
N THR A 563 -27.94 -32.78 -22.71
CA THR A 563 -26.62 -32.16 -22.49
C THR A 563 -26.51 -30.75 -23.09
N GLN A 564 -27.59 -30.15 -23.60
CA GLN A 564 -27.53 -28.81 -24.22
C GLN A 564 -27.30 -27.70 -23.18
N LYS A 565 -27.91 -27.80 -21.99
CA LYS A 565 -27.75 -26.83 -20.90
C LYS A 565 -26.32 -26.68 -20.41
N THR A 566 -25.62 -27.81 -20.31
CA THR A 566 -24.24 -27.90 -19.84
C THR A 566 -23.23 -27.34 -20.85
N THR A 567 -23.61 -27.22 -22.13
CA THR A 567 -22.68 -26.86 -23.19
C THR A 567 -22.47 -25.35 -23.28
N PHE A 568 -23.52 -24.51 -23.20
CA PHE A 568 -23.36 -23.06 -23.44
C PHE A 568 -22.57 -22.34 -22.34
N ILE A 569 -22.93 -22.48 -21.06
CA ILE A 569 -22.25 -21.73 -19.97
C ILE A 569 -20.80 -22.19 -19.84
N ALA A 570 -20.56 -23.49 -19.96
CA ALA A 570 -19.20 -24.04 -20.00
C ALA A 570 -18.44 -23.52 -21.23
N ASN A 571 -19.05 -23.51 -22.43
CA ASN A 571 -18.42 -22.97 -23.64
C ASN A 571 -18.17 -21.46 -23.55
N LEU A 572 -19.09 -20.69 -22.99
CA LEU A 572 -18.94 -19.26 -22.77
C LEU A 572 -17.79 -19.00 -21.80
N ALA A 573 -17.78 -19.68 -20.65
CA ALA A 573 -16.69 -19.59 -19.69
C ALA A 573 -15.36 -19.97 -20.34
N ASN A 574 -15.35 -21.04 -21.16
CA ASN A 574 -14.18 -21.50 -21.89
C ASN A 574 -13.66 -20.44 -22.88
N GLU A 575 -14.52 -19.86 -23.71
CA GLU A 575 -14.12 -18.82 -24.67
C GLU A 575 -13.71 -17.52 -23.97
N VAL A 576 -14.37 -17.15 -22.86
CA VAL A 576 -13.96 -16.01 -22.02
C VAL A 576 -12.56 -16.23 -21.46
N ILE A 577 -12.28 -17.40 -20.88
CA ILE A 577 -10.95 -17.75 -20.34
C ILE A 577 -9.92 -17.80 -21.46
N LYS A 578 -10.24 -18.40 -22.61
CA LYS A 578 -9.36 -18.47 -23.77
C LYS A 578 -8.99 -17.09 -24.30
N LYS A 579 -9.98 -16.19 -24.46
CA LYS A 579 -9.71 -14.79 -24.85
C LYS A 579 -8.90 -14.07 -23.78
N ALA A 580 -9.22 -14.29 -22.50
CA ALA A 580 -8.52 -13.69 -21.38
C ALA A 580 -7.05 -14.11 -21.30
N LEU A 581 -6.70 -15.34 -21.68
CA LEU A 581 -5.33 -15.84 -21.63
C LEU A 581 -4.53 -15.61 -22.92
N SER A 582 -5.19 -15.45 -24.07
CA SER A 582 -4.52 -15.35 -25.37
C SER A 582 -4.20 -13.93 -25.83
N ASP A 583 -4.91 -12.91 -25.36
CA ASP A 583 -4.69 -11.52 -25.78
C ASP A 583 -4.14 -10.64 -24.64
N LYS A 584 -2.81 -10.45 -24.65
CA LYS A 584 -2.09 -9.58 -23.69
C LYS A 584 -2.62 -8.14 -23.67
N LYS A 585 -3.21 -7.65 -24.76
CA LYS A 585 -3.77 -6.29 -24.81
C LYS A 585 -5.00 -6.15 -23.91
N GLU A 586 -5.67 -7.27 -23.62
CA GLU A 586 -6.89 -7.30 -22.82
C GLU A 586 -6.61 -7.39 -21.32
N TYR A 587 -5.38 -7.65 -20.86
CA TYR A 587 -5.10 -7.79 -19.42
C TYR A 587 -5.49 -6.55 -18.61
N SER A 588 -5.27 -5.34 -19.16
CA SER A 588 -5.73 -4.11 -18.49
C SER A 588 -7.25 -4.02 -18.44
N THR A 589 -7.95 -4.45 -19.48
CA THR A 589 -9.41 -4.52 -19.56
C THR A 589 -9.97 -5.49 -18.50
N ILE A 590 -9.37 -6.66 -18.40
CA ILE A 590 -9.76 -7.72 -17.47
C ILE A 590 -9.52 -7.28 -16.03
N LEU A 591 -8.33 -6.77 -15.71
CA LEU A 591 -8.00 -6.28 -14.37
C LEU A 591 -8.95 -5.17 -13.91
N LYS A 592 -9.35 -4.26 -14.81
CA LYS A 592 -10.35 -3.22 -14.48
C LYS A 592 -11.72 -3.82 -14.19
N SER A 593 -12.13 -4.82 -14.95
CA SER A 593 -13.43 -5.49 -14.77
C SER A 593 -13.46 -6.30 -13.47
N LEU A 594 -12.38 -7.01 -13.15
CA LEU A 594 -12.21 -7.72 -11.88
C LEU A 594 -12.15 -6.76 -10.69
N TYR A 595 -11.38 -5.67 -10.79
CA TYR A 595 -11.32 -4.66 -9.74
C TYR A 595 -12.70 -4.03 -9.47
N LYS A 596 -13.41 -3.63 -10.55
CA LYS A 596 -14.80 -3.17 -10.44
C LYS A 596 -15.68 -4.23 -9.78
N GLY A 597 -15.52 -5.50 -10.17
CA GLY A 597 -16.26 -6.61 -9.57
C GLY A 597 -15.97 -6.81 -8.07
N LEU A 598 -14.73 -6.62 -7.63
CA LEU A 598 -14.34 -6.68 -6.20
C LEU A 598 -14.97 -5.54 -5.39
N GLU A 599 -14.95 -4.32 -5.94
CA GLU A 599 -15.56 -3.13 -5.33
C GLU A 599 -17.08 -3.27 -5.24
N GLU A 600 -17.72 -3.73 -6.31
CA GLU A 600 -19.18 -3.91 -6.42
C GLU A 600 -19.68 -5.26 -5.85
N LYS A 601 -18.79 -6.10 -5.29
CA LYS A 601 -19.08 -7.43 -4.73
C LYS A 601 -19.61 -8.48 -5.72
N HIS A 602 -19.39 -8.26 -7.01
CA HIS A 602 -19.57 -9.26 -8.07
C HIS A 602 -18.41 -10.27 -8.16
N VAL A 603 -17.31 -10.03 -7.44
CA VAL A 603 -16.20 -10.96 -7.23
C VAL A 603 -15.93 -11.07 -5.73
N LEU A 604 -15.85 -12.30 -5.22
CA LEU A 604 -15.48 -12.61 -3.84
C LEU A 604 -14.28 -13.56 -3.85
N ILE A 605 -13.34 -13.35 -2.93
CA ILE A 605 -12.07 -14.09 -2.90
C ILE A 605 -11.79 -14.63 -1.49
N SER A 606 -11.59 -15.94 -1.36
CA SER A 606 -11.12 -16.60 -0.14
C SER A 606 -9.81 -17.31 -0.48
N LEU A 607 -8.76 -17.09 0.31
CA LEU A 607 -7.41 -17.64 0.05
C LEU A 607 -6.82 -18.22 1.33
N ASP A 608 -6.11 -19.34 1.21
CA ASP A 608 -5.42 -19.96 2.37
C ASP A 608 -4.11 -19.24 2.71
N ASN A 609 -3.52 -18.53 1.74
CA ASN A 609 -2.33 -17.71 1.97
C ASN A 609 -2.67 -16.56 2.92
N LYS A 610 -2.09 -16.58 4.13
CA LYS A 610 -2.39 -15.60 5.20
C LYS A 610 -2.18 -14.14 4.80
N ASN A 611 -1.10 -13.85 4.06
CA ASN A 611 -0.79 -12.48 3.62
C ASN A 611 -1.79 -12.00 2.58
N ALA A 612 -2.12 -12.85 1.61
CA ALA A 612 -3.13 -12.55 0.61
C ALA A 612 -4.51 -12.41 1.26
N ASN A 613 -4.95 -13.38 2.07
CA ASN A 613 -6.24 -13.33 2.75
C ASN A 613 -6.40 -12.06 3.59
N LYS A 614 -5.36 -11.69 4.37
CA LYS A 614 -5.37 -10.42 5.11
C LYS A 614 -5.55 -9.22 4.18
N TYR A 615 -4.80 -9.15 3.09
CA TYR A 615 -4.91 -8.07 2.13
C TYR A 615 -6.32 -7.97 1.51
N PHE A 616 -6.89 -9.08 1.04
CA PHE A 616 -8.25 -9.09 0.50
C PHE A 616 -9.30 -8.75 1.58
N ASN A 617 -9.09 -9.19 2.83
CA ASN A 617 -9.99 -8.92 3.94
C ASN A 617 -9.98 -7.45 4.37
N ASP A 618 -8.79 -6.84 4.49
CA ASP A 618 -8.63 -5.43 4.82
C ASP A 618 -9.30 -4.52 3.76
N ASN A 619 -9.36 -4.98 2.51
CA ASN A 619 -10.08 -4.33 1.40
C ASN A 619 -11.55 -4.77 1.27
N LYS A 620 -12.07 -5.57 2.21
CA LYS A 620 -13.46 -6.09 2.24
C LYS A 620 -13.85 -6.93 1.02
N TRP A 621 -12.89 -7.57 0.35
CA TRP A 621 -13.11 -8.36 -0.87
C TRP A 621 -13.36 -9.86 -0.60
N THR A 622 -13.34 -10.28 0.66
CA THR A 622 -13.48 -11.69 1.06
C THR A 622 -14.92 -12.17 1.19
N GLY A 623 -15.91 -11.28 1.20
CA GLY A 623 -17.30 -11.65 1.47
C GLY A 623 -17.53 -12.21 2.87
N GLN A 624 -16.63 -11.90 3.82
CA GLN A 624 -16.87 -12.19 5.23
C GLN A 624 -17.95 -11.25 5.79
N VAL A 625 -18.78 -11.79 6.67
CA VAL A 625 -19.66 -10.98 7.51
C VAL A 625 -18.76 -10.35 8.57
N GLY A 626 -18.33 -9.11 8.32
CA GLY A 626 -17.38 -8.41 9.19
C GLY A 626 -17.98 -7.89 10.50
N GLU A 627 -17.10 -7.43 11.40
CA GLU A 627 -17.45 -6.86 12.70
C GLU A 627 -18.43 -5.69 12.59
N GLU A 628 -18.46 -4.98 11.45
CA GLU A 628 -19.42 -3.89 11.21
C GLU A 628 -20.89 -4.31 11.30
N PHE A 629 -21.18 -5.61 11.15
CA PHE A 629 -22.51 -6.17 11.25
C PHE A 629 -22.85 -6.67 12.67
N GLU A 630 -21.89 -6.68 13.61
CA GLU A 630 -22.15 -7.10 15.00
C GLU A 630 -23.12 -6.16 15.74
N SER A 631 -23.23 -4.91 15.31
CA SER A 631 -24.09 -3.90 15.93
C SER A 631 -25.31 -3.50 15.08
N ALA A 632 -25.50 -4.10 13.90
CA ALA A 632 -26.57 -3.74 12.97
C ALA A 632 -27.16 -4.97 12.27
N PRO A 633 -28.48 -4.99 12.00
CA PRO A 633 -29.10 -6.14 11.39
C PRO A 633 -28.87 -6.16 9.88
N PHE A 634 -28.81 -7.35 9.29
CA PHE A 634 -28.80 -7.51 7.84
C PHE A 634 -29.63 -8.73 7.41
N ALA A 635 -30.19 -8.68 6.21
CA ALA A 635 -30.97 -9.78 5.65
C ALA A 635 -30.18 -10.51 4.57
N VAL A 636 -30.27 -11.85 4.62
CA VAL A 636 -29.75 -12.76 3.61
C VAL A 636 -30.96 -13.45 2.97
N GLU A 637 -31.04 -13.37 1.65
CA GLU A 637 -32.12 -13.93 0.86
C GLU A 637 -31.70 -15.25 0.21
N TRP A 638 -32.68 -16.12 -0.04
CA TRP A 638 -32.49 -17.38 -0.74
C TRP A 638 -33.71 -17.67 -1.62
N ASN A 639 -33.61 -17.36 -2.90
CA ASN A 639 -34.71 -17.55 -3.86
C ASN A 639 -34.99 -19.03 -4.11
N TRP A 640 -36.04 -19.58 -3.51
CA TRP A 640 -36.47 -20.96 -3.69
C TRP A 640 -37.62 -21.13 -4.70
N GLY A 641 -37.86 -20.12 -5.53
CA GLY A 641 -38.96 -20.11 -6.51
C GLY A 641 -38.70 -20.87 -7.81
N ALA A 642 -37.50 -21.45 -7.99
CA ALA A 642 -37.05 -22.10 -9.22
C ALA A 642 -37.24 -21.24 -10.48
N ASN A 643 -37.10 -19.92 -10.33
CA ASN A 643 -37.27 -18.91 -11.37
C ASN A 643 -36.15 -17.87 -11.30
N LYS A 644 -36.16 -16.89 -12.21
CA LYS A 644 -35.20 -15.79 -12.25
C LYS A 644 -35.82 -14.46 -11.81
N SER A 645 -36.77 -14.53 -10.88
CA SER A 645 -37.56 -13.37 -10.42
C SER A 645 -36.71 -12.23 -9.88
N ASN A 646 -35.47 -12.47 -9.40
CA ASN A 646 -34.61 -11.44 -8.84
C ASN A 646 -34.28 -10.30 -9.81
N LEU A 647 -34.40 -10.51 -11.13
CA LEU A 647 -34.23 -9.47 -12.16
C LEU A 647 -35.41 -8.47 -12.22
N PHE A 648 -36.54 -8.84 -11.63
CA PHE A 648 -37.79 -8.09 -11.67
C PHE A 648 -38.15 -7.52 -10.29
N LEU A 649 -37.23 -7.56 -9.33
CA LEU A 649 -37.47 -7.08 -7.97
C LEU A 649 -36.89 -5.69 -7.73
N GLU A 650 -37.70 -4.82 -7.14
CA GLU A 650 -37.25 -3.59 -6.48
C GLU A 650 -37.12 -3.86 -4.97
N ARG A 651 -36.01 -3.42 -4.36
CA ARG A 651 -35.75 -3.59 -2.92
C ARG A 651 -35.55 -2.24 -2.25
N ASN A 652 -36.12 -2.09 -1.06
CA ASN A 652 -35.87 -0.97 -0.19
C ASN A 652 -35.60 -1.48 1.23
N VAL A 653 -34.51 -1.02 1.84
CA VAL A 653 -34.11 -1.41 3.19
C VAL A 653 -34.13 -0.17 4.07
N ASN A 654 -34.82 -0.26 5.22
CA ASN A 654 -34.89 0.82 6.19
C ASN A 654 -34.44 0.32 7.56
N LEU A 655 -33.55 1.06 8.21
CA LEU A 655 -33.20 0.85 9.60
C LEU A 655 -33.54 2.10 10.41
N ARG A 656 -34.52 1.97 11.30
CA ARG A 656 -34.83 3.01 12.30
C ARG A 656 -34.15 2.65 13.62
N VAL A 657 -33.43 3.62 14.18
CA VAL A 657 -32.75 3.50 15.47
C VAL A 657 -33.38 4.49 16.44
N GLU A 658 -33.88 4.00 17.55
CA GLU A 658 -34.51 4.77 18.63
C GLU A 658 -33.73 4.56 19.92
N ILE A 659 -33.12 5.63 20.44
CA ILE A 659 -32.40 5.59 21.73
C ILE A 659 -33.44 5.69 22.84
N LEU A 660 -33.64 4.60 23.60
CA LEU A 660 -34.60 4.56 24.70
C LEU A 660 -33.99 5.06 26.02
N SER A 661 -32.72 4.74 26.26
CA SER A 661 -31.94 5.19 27.41
C SER A 661 -30.43 5.15 27.10
N GLU A 662 -29.57 5.52 28.06
CA GLU A 662 -28.10 5.40 27.92
C GLU A 662 -27.60 3.96 27.75
N ASP A 663 -28.43 2.97 28.11
CA ASP A 663 -28.08 1.55 28.11
C ASP A 663 -28.99 0.70 27.22
N GLU A 664 -29.97 1.30 26.53
CA GLU A 664 -30.93 0.57 25.70
C GLU A 664 -31.27 1.33 24.40
N ILE A 665 -31.12 0.62 23.28
CA ILE A 665 -31.45 1.11 21.94
C ILE A 665 -32.44 0.14 21.30
N ARG A 666 -33.49 0.67 20.68
CA ARG A 666 -34.42 -0.10 19.85
C ARG A 666 -34.09 0.08 18.38
N TYR A 667 -34.02 -1.02 17.67
CA TYR A 667 -33.86 -1.09 16.23
C TYR A 667 -35.16 -1.58 15.59
N THR A 668 -35.52 -1.01 14.45
CA THR A 668 -36.58 -1.51 13.59
C THR A 668 -36.03 -1.60 12.17
N TYR A 669 -35.81 -2.83 11.72
CA TYR A 669 -35.34 -3.15 10.38
C TYR A 669 -36.52 -3.53 9.49
N SER A 670 -36.65 -2.91 8.33
CA SER A 670 -37.62 -3.27 7.29
C SER A 670 -36.91 -3.62 5.99
N LEU A 671 -37.28 -4.76 5.41
CA LEU A 671 -36.96 -5.15 4.04
C LEU A 671 -38.26 -5.14 3.22
N ASP A 672 -38.41 -4.13 2.37
CA ASP A 672 -39.53 -4.01 1.44
C ASP A 672 -39.10 -4.53 0.07
N ILE A 673 -39.89 -5.45 -0.48
CA ILE A 673 -39.66 -6.01 -1.81
C ILE A 673 -40.91 -5.85 -2.65
N LYS A 674 -40.73 -5.30 -3.85
CA LYS A 674 -41.77 -5.19 -4.87
C LYS A 674 -41.40 -6.07 -6.05
N ASN A 675 -42.29 -6.99 -6.40
CA ASN A 675 -42.12 -7.88 -7.54
C ASN A 675 -42.84 -7.31 -8.76
N ASN A 676 -42.06 -6.82 -9.74
CA ASN A 676 -42.56 -6.25 -10.98
C ASN A 676 -42.76 -7.29 -12.09
N ALA A 677 -42.59 -8.58 -11.82
CA ALA A 677 -42.89 -9.63 -12.78
C ALA A 677 -44.34 -9.48 -13.31
N GLU A 678 -44.49 -9.54 -14.62
CA GLU A 678 -45.76 -9.48 -15.32
C GLU A 678 -46.42 -10.84 -15.43
N THR A 679 -45.67 -11.94 -15.43
CA THR A 679 -46.20 -13.30 -15.59
C THR A 679 -45.60 -14.28 -14.56
N ASP A 680 -46.33 -15.36 -14.29
CA ASP A 680 -45.86 -16.50 -13.50
C ASP A 680 -45.04 -17.52 -14.32
N ILE A 681 -44.82 -17.23 -15.62
CA ILE A 681 -44.07 -18.08 -16.54
C ILE A 681 -42.58 -17.76 -16.46
N TYR A 682 -41.75 -18.80 -16.37
CA TYR A 682 -40.30 -18.69 -16.43
C TYR A 682 -39.83 -17.84 -17.64
N PRO A 683 -38.89 -16.90 -17.47
CA PRO A 683 -37.98 -16.71 -16.32
C PRO A 683 -38.56 -15.93 -15.14
N GLU A 684 -39.75 -15.36 -15.27
CA GLU A 684 -40.45 -14.63 -14.21
C GLU A 684 -41.13 -15.57 -13.22
N GLY A 685 -41.82 -15.01 -12.23
CA GLY A 685 -42.57 -15.79 -11.25
C GLY A 685 -42.69 -15.13 -9.89
N ASP A 686 -43.44 -15.80 -9.02
CA ASP A 686 -43.49 -15.46 -7.61
C ASP A 686 -42.09 -15.55 -6.98
N TYR A 687 -41.74 -14.58 -6.16
CA TYR A 687 -40.50 -14.61 -5.41
C TYR A 687 -40.70 -15.41 -4.13
N ILE A 688 -40.42 -16.72 -4.20
CA ILE A 688 -40.45 -17.60 -3.03
C ILE A 688 -39.09 -17.50 -2.36
N ASN A 689 -39.02 -16.90 -1.17
CA ASN A 689 -37.74 -16.54 -0.56
C ASN A 689 -37.66 -17.03 0.87
N ARG A 690 -36.59 -17.77 1.19
CA ARG A 690 -36.24 -18.07 2.59
C ARG A 690 -35.34 -16.95 3.11
N ALA A 691 -35.95 -15.95 3.76
CA ALA A 691 -35.24 -14.85 4.36
C ALA A 691 -34.59 -15.27 5.69
N ARG A 692 -33.36 -14.81 5.92
CA ARG A 692 -32.64 -14.91 7.19
C ARG A 692 -32.19 -13.52 7.61
N VAL A 693 -32.74 -13.00 8.70
CA VAL A 693 -32.31 -11.72 9.28
C VAL A 693 -31.33 -12.03 10.41
N TYR A 694 -30.09 -11.59 10.22
CA TYR A 694 -29.01 -11.71 11.18
C TYR A 694 -29.05 -10.49 12.10
N LEU A 695 -29.12 -10.75 13.40
CA LEU A 695 -29.17 -9.76 14.46
C LEU A 695 -27.96 -9.95 15.39
N PRO A 696 -27.55 -8.91 16.13
CA PRO A 696 -26.59 -9.05 17.22
C PRO A 696 -26.98 -10.22 18.14
N GLU A 697 -26.00 -10.98 18.63
CA GLU A 697 -26.24 -12.21 19.41
C GLU A 697 -27.20 -11.97 20.59
N GLN A 698 -26.98 -10.86 21.30
CA GLN A 698 -27.74 -10.43 22.47
C GLN A 698 -29.11 -9.79 22.16
N ALA A 699 -29.47 -9.59 20.89
CA ALA A 699 -30.69 -8.88 20.51
C ALA A 699 -31.96 -9.51 21.13
N GLN A 700 -32.77 -8.68 21.78
CA GLN A 700 -34.08 -9.09 22.31
C GLN A 700 -35.17 -8.71 21.31
N ILE A 701 -35.68 -9.70 20.59
CA ILE A 701 -36.68 -9.49 19.54
C ILE A 701 -38.01 -9.08 20.19
N SER A 702 -38.54 -7.92 19.78
CA SER A 702 -39.83 -7.41 20.24
C SER A 702 -40.97 -7.77 19.30
N SER A 703 -40.73 -7.77 17.98
CA SER A 703 -41.74 -8.15 16.98
C SER A 703 -41.12 -8.56 15.65
N ILE A 704 -41.73 -9.53 14.98
CA ILE A 704 -41.44 -9.91 13.60
C ILE A 704 -42.77 -9.94 12.83
N THR A 705 -42.83 -9.30 11.66
CA THR A 705 -44.00 -9.33 10.77
C THR A 705 -43.58 -9.45 9.32
N GLY A 706 -44.46 -10.01 8.47
CA GLY A 706 -44.22 -10.17 7.04
C GLY A 706 -43.78 -11.56 6.60
N MET A 707 -43.35 -12.41 7.54
CA MET A 707 -43.14 -13.84 7.26
C MET A 707 -44.48 -14.53 6.99
N LEU A 708 -44.46 -15.53 6.09
CA LEU A 708 -45.60 -16.35 5.72
C LEU A 708 -46.20 -17.01 6.97
N ASP A 709 -47.52 -16.84 7.14
CA ASP A 709 -48.28 -17.34 8.29
C ASP A 709 -47.73 -16.94 9.67
N ASN A 710 -46.90 -15.88 9.73
CA ASN A 710 -46.12 -15.48 10.90
C ASN A 710 -45.27 -16.60 11.51
N GLN A 711 -44.85 -17.58 10.69
CA GLN A 711 -43.97 -18.67 11.11
C GLN A 711 -42.51 -18.32 10.84
N TYR A 712 -41.68 -18.51 11.86
CA TYR A 712 -40.24 -18.31 11.78
C TYR A 712 -39.51 -19.17 12.81
N ASP A 713 -38.26 -19.47 12.50
CA ASP A 713 -37.30 -20.13 13.37
C ASP A 713 -36.29 -19.12 13.89
N THR A 714 -35.80 -19.34 15.10
CA THR A 714 -34.69 -18.56 15.67
C THR A 714 -33.58 -19.47 16.14
N TYR A 715 -32.34 -19.16 15.75
CA TYR A 715 -31.16 -19.95 16.11
C TYR A 715 -29.89 -19.09 16.10
N LEU A 716 -28.77 -19.64 16.56
CA LEU A 716 -27.46 -18.98 16.51
C LEU A 716 -26.65 -19.50 15.33
N GLU A 717 -26.05 -18.58 14.55
CA GLU A 717 -25.17 -18.89 13.42
C GLU A 717 -24.01 -17.89 13.42
N ASP A 718 -22.76 -18.38 13.49
CA ASP A 718 -21.54 -17.58 13.34
C ASP A 718 -21.49 -16.29 14.20
N GLY A 719 -21.97 -16.36 15.46
CA GLY A 719 -21.99 -15.21 16.38
C GLY A 719 -23.22 -14.30 16.26
N PHE A 720 -24.19 -14.65 15.42
CA PHE A 720 -25.43 -13.89 15.24
C PHE A 720 -26.65 -14.65 15.71
N LYS A 721 -27.65 -13.91 16.19
CA LYS A 721 -29.01 -14.42 16.35
C LYS A 721 -29.74 -14.29 15.02
N VAL A 722 -30.11 -15.42 14.44
CA VAL A 722 -30.77 -15.47 13.13
C VAL A 722 -32.26 -15.70 13.30
N VAL A 723 -33.06 -14.88 12.63
CA VAL A 723 -34.50 -15.08 12.43
C VAL A 723 -34.69 -15.57 10.99
N SER A 724 -35.19 -16.79 10.81
CA SER A 724 -35.40 -17.37 9.49
C SER A 724 -36.86 -17.70 9.24
N GLY A 725 -37.38 -17.36 8.07
CA GLY A 725 -38.74 -17.71 7.67
C GLY A 725 -38.97 -17.54 6.17
N TRP A 726 -40.14 -17.96 5.71
CA TRP A 726 -40.56 -17.74 4.32
C TRP A 726 -41.09 -16.32 4.16
N PHE A 727 -40.49 -15.53 3.28
CA PHE A 727 -40.90 -14.16 2.96
C PHE A 727 -41.23 -14.08 1.47
N ASN A 728 -42.41 -14.55 1.09
CA ASN A 728 -42.79 -14.69 -0.32
C ASN A 728 -43.40 -13.39 -0.85
N VAL A 729 -43.10 -13.05 -2.10
CA VAL A 729 -43.65 -11.86 -2.79
C VAL A 729 -44.24 -12.29 -4.13
N PRO A 730 -45.57 -12.44 -4.22
CA PRO A 730 -46.24 -12.78 -5.47
C PRO A 730 -45.95 -11.78 -6.59
N ILE A 731 -46.14 -12.18 -7.84
CA ILE A 731 -46.02 -11.27 -8.99
C ILE A 731 -46.93 -10.03 -8.82
N ARG A 732 -46.49 -8.89 -9.36
CA ARG A 732 -47.22 -7.61 -9.33
C ARG A 732 -47.63 -7.15 -7.92
N SER A 733 -46.89 -7.56 -6.89
CA SER A 733 -47.20 -7.23 -5.49
C SER A 733 -45.98 -6.65 -4.78
N ALA A 734 -46.20 -6.12 -3.57
CA ALA A 734 -45.13 -5.66 -2.70
C ALA A 734 -45.42 -6.09 -1.27
N ASN A 735 -44.42 -6.66 -0.60
CA ASN A 735 -44.49 -7.10 0.80
C ASN A 735 -43.32 -6.52 1.59
N SER A 736 -43.50 -6.42 2.91
CA SER A 736 -42.50 -5.88 3.84
C SER A 736 -42.24 -6.86 4.97
N LEU A 737 -40.96 -7.22 5.17
CA LEU A 737 -40.49 -7.96 6.33
C LEU A 737 -39.97 -6.97 7.36
N ASN A 738 -40.60 -6.91 8.53
CA ASN A 738 -40.18 -6.03 9.62
C ASN A 738 -39.68 -6.85 10.81
N VAL A 739 -38.53 -6.46 11.36
CA VAL A 739 -37.96 -7.03 12.58
C VAL A 739 -37.62 -5.88 13.53
N SER A 740 -38.26 -5.87 14.71
CA SER A 740 -37.91 -4.95 15.79
C SER A 740 -37.25 -5.72 16.93
N TYR A 741 -36.18 -5.15 17.46
CA TYR A 741 -35.46 -5.70 18.60
C TYR A 741 -34.82 -4.58 19.44
N THR A 742 -34.51 -4.89 20.69
CA THR A 742 -33.71 -4.04 21.57
C THR A 742 -32.33 -4.62 21.77
N SER A 743 -31.32 -3.74 21.84
CA SER A 743 -29.96 -4.07 22.26
C SER A 743 -29.63 -3.33 23.54
N THR A 744 -29.03 -4.05 24.49
CA THR A 744 -28.65 -3.53 25.80
C THR A 744 -27.15 -3.46 25.90
N LYS A 745 -26.64 -2.36 26.47
CA LYS A 745 -25.21 -2.13 26.64
C LYS A 745 -24.58 -3.24 27.49
N THR A 746 -23.56 -3.87 26.95
CA THR A 746 -22.75 -4.89 27.61
C THR A 746 -21.79 -4.26 28.62
N SER A 747 -21.22 -5.08 29.53
CA SER A 747 -20.24 -4.62 30.53
C SER A 747 -18.94 -4.05 29.93
N SER A 748 -18.65 -4.32 28.65
CA SER A 748 -17.54 -3.73 27.89
C SER A 748 -17.90 -2.37 27.26
N GLY A 749 -19.15 -1.93 27.36
CA GLY A 749 -19.65 -0.66 26.82
C GLY A 749 -20.15 -0.73 25.37
N ALA A 750 -20.11 -1.90 24.72
CA ALA A 750 -20.66 -2.14 23.39
C ALA A 750 -22.15 -2.51 23.44
N PHE A 751 -22.90 -2.17 22.39
CA PHE A 751 -24.35 -2.45 22.27
C PHE A 751 -24.63 -3.66 21.41
#